data_AF-A0A438NIS0-F1
#
_entry.id   AF-A0A438NIS0-F1
#
_cell.length_a   1.000
_cell.length_b   1.000
_cell.length_c   1.000
_cell.angle_alpha   90.00
_cell.angle_beta   90.00
_cell.angle_gamma   90.00
#
_symmetry.space_group_name_H-M   'P 1'
#
loop_
_entity.id
_entity.type
_entity.pdbx_description
1 polymer ?
#
loop_
_entity_poly.entity_id
_entity_poly.type
_entity_poly.pdbx_seq_one_letter_code
_entity_poly.pdbx_strand_id
1 'polypeptide(L)'
;MGKQDSRDLAASLVPEYAQPWDKEVERRVVRKTDLFLIPLMWFGYGLVYYDKAILGGAAVFGMTTDLQLRIVVDPTTSPPTVSTTRLSWATSLFYFGMLAGVGPLTYLFQRLHLGRTIGVAIIIWGAIAMATAGVTNFQGLYAQRFFLGFSESIVPTAFMVIISGFYTQAEQTWRQCLWYSATGGWTIIGAAINYGFAHITGGDLKKWQYLYLMAGSLTVLYGAVFFFFPNSPAQAWWFTEEEKRVAIERLRMGQMGVRCQKIKWAQIREALLDVKVWIISIMMGAAYSVNGAVSGFGPLIVSTFGWSSYDALLWQMPLGGVCFVGILAAGYLSLKVPNIRLIMIIVCCLPTIAGCAMIWKCDWYYHAPGPIAGYTIIGFFAPVTSLIVSVGMVNVAGNSKKSFQAAAIFYFYNVGNIVGPQWVRSEQIADHYPRLWQGVIGCYVLVVVLAATLYVMLARENRARDKMNLDEKEAERVAFDDLTDKQNKYAIRRSAVRLLTARPSIYVPTSRSFISVVAPPTRAIKPYPTHLLARRWNTTDSQVSEQAPNPTETSEVENETSEVQNEAQSSIDTPSEPSPAIAESANLTEATEEYNSAAETGERPSPTEGIVADDASTSGSPQEAKSSLFTPKPTVYIGNLFFDVTESDLVKEFTRFGTVSAAKVIRDSRGLSKGFAYIDFVDVKAAEEAVANMNMQLYEGRRMTVQFAARPSHASRTGRSFESKALNPPSKTLFIGNMSFEMTDRDLSNLFRGIRNVVDVRVAIDRRTGQPRGFAHADFIDIKSAMEGMKVLEQKETYGRKLRLDFSYSSNQAPKNNPSGQVSNRGPSDDL
;
A
#
# COMPACT_ATOMS: atom_id res chain seq x y z
N MET A 1 -10.73 17.99 27.39
CA MET A 1 -11.04 18.96 26.32
C MET A 1 -9.86 18.88 25.34
N GLY A 2 -10.04 18.31 24.13
CA GLY A 2 -8.90 18.10 23.19
C GLY A 2 -8.83 16.74 22.48
N LYS A 3 -9.97 16.17 22.05
CA LYS A 3 -10.04 15.06 21.07
C LYS A 3 -10.71 15.44 19.74
N GLN A 4 -11.32 16.62 19.68
CA GLN A 4 -11.93 17.21 18.48
C GLN A 4 -10.84 17.78 17.57
N ASP A 5 -10.01 18.65 18.14
CA ASP A 5 -9.21 19.68 17.46
C ASP A 5 -8.29 19.14 16.37
N SER A 6 -7.72 17.94 16.53
CA SER A 6 -6.81 17.34 15.53
C SER A 6 -7.52 16.72 14.32
N ARG A 7 -8.81 16.37 14.44
CA ARG A 7 -9.66 16.05 13.29
C ARG A 7 -10.19 17.32 12.65
N ASP A 8 -10.67 18.27 13.46
CA ASP A 8 -11.26 19.50 12.97
C ASP A 8 -10.24 20.37 12.21
N LEU A 9 -8.98 20.41 12.66
CA LEU A 9 -7.88 21.08 11.93
C LEU A 9 -7.54 20.40 10.60
N ALA A 10 -7.64 19.07 10.50
CA ALA A 10 -7.41 18.36 9.24
C ALA A 10 -8.59 18.54 8.26
N ALA A 11 -9.82 18.62 8.80
CA ALA A 11 -11.05 18.85 8.04
C ALA A 11 -11.25 20.32 7.63
N SER A 12 -10.66 21.29 8.34
CA SER A 12 -10.75 22.71 7.96
C SER A 12 -9.74 23.12 6.87
N LEU A 13 -8.62 22.40 6.76
CA LEU A 13 -7.58 22.64 5.73
C LEU A 13 -7.91 22.02 4.37
N VAL A 14 -8.81 21.04 4.33
CA VAL A 14 -9.09 20.18 3.17
C VAL A 14 -10.59 20.15 2.85
N PRO A 15 -11.02 20.41 1.62
CA PRO A 15 -12.44 20.35 1.24
C PRO A 15 -13.09 18.97 1.43
N GLU A 16 -14.41 18.97 1.57
CA GLU A 16 -15.23 17.77 1.75
C GLU A 16 -15.10 16.76 0.58
N TYR A 17 -14.65 17.23 -0.60
CA TYR A 17 -14.30 16.43 -1.78
C TYR A 17 -12.81 16.52 -2.08
N ALA A 18 -12.18 15.41 -2.46
CA ALA A 18 -10.75 15.36 -2.77
C ALA A 18 -10.42 16.21 -4.02
N GLN A 19 -9.48 17.13 -3.91
CA GLN A 19 -9.06 17.99 -5.02
C GLN A 19 -7.77 17.50 -5.70
N PRO A 20 -7.62 17.68 -7.03
CA PRO A 20 -6.37 17.35 -7.72
C PRO A 20 -5.25 18.31 -7.28
N TRP A 21 -4.11 17.74 -6.91
CA TRP A 21 -2.91 18.49 -6.51
C TRP A 21 -1.78 18.35 -7.55
N ASP A 22 -0.80 19.25 -7.49
CA ASP A 22 0.40 19.17 -8.31
C ASP A 22 1.40 18.12 -7.77
N LYS A 23 1.91 17.30 -8.69
CA LYS A 23 2.90 16.26 -8.43
C LYS A 23 4.28 16.82 -8.09
N GLU A 24 4.60 18.06 -8.42
CA GLU A 24 5.87 18.68 -7.99
C GLU A 24 5.80 19.10 -6.51
N VAL A 25 4.68 19.71 -6.09
CA VAL A 25 4.39 19.97 -4.67
C VAL A 25 4.37 18.65 -3.89
N GLU A 26 3.74 17.58 -4.41
CA GLU A 26 3.76 16.27 -3.78
C GLU A 26 5.19 15.75 -3.53
N ARG A 27 6.06 15.77 -4.56
CA ARG A 27 7.48 15.40 -4.40
C ARG A 27 8.21 16.29 -3.38
N ARG A 28 7.87 17.58 -3.29
CA ARG A 28 8.45 18.52 -2.32
C ARG A 28 8.04 18.19 -0.89
N VAL A 29 6.76 17.91 -0.66
CA VAL A 29 6.23 17.40 0.62
C VAL A 29 6.98 16.14 1.02
N VAL A 30 7.03 15.12 0.14
CA VAL A 30 7.71 13.84 0.43
C VAL A 30 9.18 14.04 0.80
N ARG A 31 9.93 14.85 0.03
CA ARG A 31 11.34 15.15 0.33
C ARG A 31 11.54 15.86 1.67
N LYS A 32 10.66 16.81 2.02
CA LYS A 32 10.68 17.45 3.35
C LYS A 32 10.37 16.45 4.45
N THR A 33 9.36 15.59 4.27
CA THR A 33 9.05 14.51 5.23
C THR A 33 10.23 13.57 5.43
N ASP A 34 10.87 13.12 4.34
CA ASP A 34 12.05 12.26 4.40
C ASP A 34 13.20 12.93 5.16
N LEU A 35 13.47 14.21 4.86
CA LEU A 35 14.58 14.99 5.46
C LEU A 35 14.44 15.20 6.97
N PHE A 36 13.21 15.39 7.48
CA PHE A 36 12.99 15.57 8.93
C PHE A 36 12.72 14.25 9.66
N LEU A 37 11.88 13.35 9.12
CA LEU A 37 11.49 12.14 9.84
C LEU A 37 12.55 11.03 9.79
N ILE A 38 13.21 10.81 8.66
CA ILE A 38 14.10 9.65 8.53
C ILE A 38 15.36 9.79 9.39
N PRO A 39 16.08 10.93 9.43
CA PRO A 39 17.22 11.08 10.35
C PRO A 39 16.82 10.96 11.82
N LEU A 40 15.68 11.55 12.21
CA LEU A 40 15.16 11.46 13.57
C LEU A 40 14.88 10.00 13.96
N MET A 41 14.11 9.28 13.15
CA MET A 41 13.76 7.88 13.40
C MET A 41 14.97 6.93 13.30
N TRP A 42 15.93 7.22 12.42
CA TRP A 42 17.18 6.46 12.31
C TRP A 42 18.04 6.63 13.58
N PHE A 43 18.15 7.85 14.12
CA PHE A 43 18.83 8.09 15.39
C PHE A 43 18.14 7.36 16.54
N GLY A 44 16.82 7.50 16.67
CA GLY A 44 16.05 6.84 17.73
C GLY A 44 16.05 5.31 17.67
N TYR A 45 15.91 4.72 16.48
CA TYR A 45 15.99 3.27 16.34
C TYR A 45 17.42 2.76 16.52
N GLY A 46 18.40 3.62 16.23
CA GLY A 46 19.79 3.45 16.60
C GLY A 46 19.99 3.30 18.11
N LEU A 47 19.45 4.23 18.91
CA LEU A 47 19.46 4.13 20.38
C LEU A 47 18.76 2.84 20.88
N VAL A 48 17.60 2.51 20.30
CA VAL A 48 16.86 1.27 20.59
C VAL A 48 17.69 0.02 20.30
N TYR A 49 18.57 0.04 19.30
CA TYR A 49 19.48 -1.09 19.05
C TYR A 49 20.71 -1.05 19.96
N TYR A 50 21.26 0.14 20.20
CA TYR A 50 22.46 0.33 20.99
C TYR A 50 22.26 -0.07 22.46
N ASP A 51 21.15 0.32 23.11
CA ASP A 51 20.86 -0.04 24.52
C ASP A 51 20.90 -1.56 24.78
N LYS A 52 20.43 -2.36 23.81
CA LYS A 52 20.56 -3.83 23.82
C LYS A 52 22.02 -4.28 23.67
N ALA A 53 22.73 -3.71 22.69
CA ALA A 53 24.11 -4.06 22.35
C ALA A 53 25.15 -3.63 23.41
N ILE A 54 24.86 -2.62 24.24
CA ILE A 54 25.73 -2.21 25.36
C ILE A 54 25.95 -3.37 26.33
N LEU A 55 25.00 -4.30 26.50
CA LEU A 55 25.18 -5.46 27.40
C LEU A 55 26.41 -6.30 27.01
N GLY A 56 26.65 -6.51 25.71
CA GLY A 56 27.84 -7.21 25.21
C GLY A 56 29.14 -6.45 25.45
N GLY A 57 29.13 -5.12 25.31
CA GLY A 57 30.30 -4.28 25.61
C GLY A 57 30.59 -4.18 27.11
N ALA A 58 29.56 -3.99 27.92
CA ALA A 58 29.63 -3.97 29.38
C ALA A 58 30.12 -5.31 29.96
N ALA A 59 29.68 -6.44 29.39
CA ALA A 59 30.13 -7.77 29.77
C ALA A 59 31.66 -7.94 29.61
N VAL A 60 32.22 -7.38 28.53
CA VAL A 60 33.66 -7.34 28.24
C VAL A 60 34.41 -6.35 29.15
N PHE A 61 33.75 -5.29 29.64
CA PHE A 61 34.30 -4.32 30.60
C PHE A 61 34.10 -4.71 32.07
N GLY A 62 34.01 -6.01 32.39
CA GLY A 62 34.00 -6.52 33.76
C GLY A 62 32.63 -6.62 34.45
N MET A 63 31.54 -6.20 33.80
CA MET A 63 30.18 -6.33 34.36
C MET A 63 29.83 -7.78 34.73
N THR A 64 30.39 -8.76 34.00
CA THR A 64 30.18 -10.18 34.25
C THR A 64 30.80 -10.70 35.55
N THR A 65 31.96 -10.16 35.94
CA THR A 65 32.59 -10.45 37.23
C THR A 65 32.00 -9.61 38.34
N ASP A 66 31.77 -8.31 38.11
CA ASP A 66 31.22 -7.38 39.09
C ASP A 66 29.86 -7.80 39.64
N LEU A 67 28.95 -8.21 38.75
CA LEU A 67 27.57 -8.54 39.11
C LEU A 67 27.36 -10.05 39.32
N GLN A 68 28.44 -10.83 39.42
CA GLN A 68 28.42 -12.29 39.55
C GLN A 68 27.61 -13.01 38.46
N LEU A 69 27.66 -12.53 37.21
CA LEU A 69 26.98 -13.17 36.06
C LEU A 69 27.78 -14.35 35.49
N ARG A 70 29.10 -14.32 35.69
CA ARG A 70 30.02 -15.42 35.43
C ARG A 70 30.14 -16.27 36.70
N ILE A 71 29.62 -17.50 36.67
CA ILE A 71 29.73 -18.45 37.80
C ILE A 71 30.84 -19.45 37.47
N VAL A 72 31.76 -19.73 38.41
CA VAL A 72 32.63 -20.92 38.34
C VAL A 72 31.81 -22.12 38.82
N VAL A 73 31.65 -23.14 37.98
CA VAL A 73 30.84 -24.33 38.29
C VAL A 73 31.72 -25.43 38.89
N ASP A 74 32.86 -25.69 38.27
CA ASP A 74 33.89 -26.61 38.78
C ASP A 74 35.25 -25.89 38.81
N PRO A 75 35.83 -25.63 39.99
CA PRO A 75 37.15 -25.03 40.13
C PRO A 75 38.31 -26.03 39.96
N THR A 76 38.04 -27.34 39.82
CA THR A 76 39.07 -28.39 39.76
C THR A 76 39.61 -28.62 38.34
N THR A 77 38.84 -28.27 37.30
CA THR A 77 39.31 -28.35 35.91
C THR A 77 40.31 -27.22 35.61
N SER A 78 41.24 -27.45 34.67
CA SER A 78 42.17 -26.44 34.18
C SER A 78 42.00 -26.26 32.67
N PRO A 79 41.43 -25.14 32.17
CA PRO A 79 40.85 -24.03 32.93
C PRO A 79 39.57 -24.40 33.69
N PRO A 80 39.18 -23.63 34.74
CA PRO A 80 37.99 -23.91 35.54
C PRO A 80 36.71 -23.73 34.71
N THR A 81 35.75 -24.65 34.84
CA THR A 81 34.49 -24.56 34.09
C THR A 81 33.65 -23.39 34.58
N VAL A 82 33.05 -22.69 33.63
CA VAL A 82 32.34 -21.44 33.87
C VAL A 82 31.01 -21.46 33.16
N SER A 83 29.95 -21.09 33.88
CA SER A 83 28.63 -20.88 33.31
C SER A 83 28.29 -19.40 33.19
N THR A 84 27.76 -19.05 32.02
CA THR A 84 27.21 -17.73 31.66
C THR A 84 25.69 -17.68 31.76
N THR A 85 25.03 -18.70 32.30
CA THR A 85 23.55 -18.79 32.35
C THR A 85 22.88 -17.56 32.97
N ARG A 86 23.50 -16.88 33.95
CA ARG A 86 22.98 -15.62 34.51
C ARG A 86 22.99 -14.46 33.48
N LEU A 87 23.99 -14.38 32.61
CA LEU A 87 24.03 -13.41 31.50
C LEU A 87 22.98 -13.76 30.43
N SER A 88 22.76 -15.04 30.13
CA SER A 88 21.71 -15.49 29.21
C SER A 88 20.34 -15.04 29.70
N TRP A 89 20.02 -15.26 30.98
CA TRP A 89 18.77 -14.79 31.58
C TRP A 89 18.66 -13.27 31.68
N ALA A 90 19.74 -12.55 31.98
CA ALA A 90 19.73 -11.08 31.94
C ALA A 90 19.41 -10.54 30.54
N THR A 91 19.92 -11.20 29.48
CA THR A 91 19.61 -10.86 28.08
C THR A 91 18.15 -11.20 27.75
N SER A 92 17.66 -12.38 28.14
CA SER A 92 16.27 -12.81 27.89
C SER A 92 15.22 -11.97 28.65
N LEU A 93 15.49 -11.55 29.89
CA LEU A 93 14.54 -10.83 30.75
C LEU A 93 14.10 -9.47 30.18
N PHE A 94 14.95 -8.83 29.40
CA PHE A 94 14.60 -7.64 28.62
C PHE A 94 13.39 -7.92 27.69
N TYR A 95 13.43 -9.03 26.95
CA TYR A 95 12.37 -9.39 26.00
C TYR A 95 11.09 -9.91 26.69
N PHE A 96 11.21 -10.51 27.88
CA PHE A 96 10.05 -10.77 28.75
C PHE A 96 9.38 -9.46 29.22
N GLY A 97 10.19 -8.47 29.62
CA GLY A 97 9.70 -7.13 29.93
C GLY A 97 9.00 -6.48 28.73
N MET A 98 9.59 -6.61 27.55
CA MET A 98 9.03 -6.07 26.30
C MET A 98 7.69 -6.70 25.91
N LEU A 99 7.52 -8.01 26.12
CA LEU A 99 6.22 -8.69 25.99
C LEU A 99 5.19 -8.21 27.01
N ALA A 100 5.59 -7.97 28.26
CA ALA A 100 4.71 -7.47 29.30
C ALA A 100 4.29 -6.00 29.07
N GLY A 101 5.18 -5.17 28.53
CA GLY A 101 4.94 -3.74 28.28
C GLY A 101 4.07 -3.44 27.06
N VAL A 102 4.22 -4.20 25.97
CA VAL A 102 3.65 -3.82 24.66
C VAL A 102 2.13 -3.68 24.68
N GLY A 103 1.41 -4.55 25.41
CA GLY A 103 -0.05 -4.48 25.53
C GLY A 103 -0.52 -3.23 26.29
N PRO A 104 -0.20 -3.10 27.60
CA PRO A 104 -0.61 -1.96 28.42
C PRO A 104 -0.15 -0.60 27.85
N LEU A 105 1.11 -0.50 27.40
CA LEU A 105 1.63 0.76 26.87
C LEU A 105 1.00 1.11 25.51
N THR A 106 0.77 0.15 24.62
CA THR A 106 0.06 0.44 23.36
C THR A 106 -1.38 0.88 23.61
N TYR A 107 -2.08 0.28 24.57
CA TYR A 107 -3.43 0.70 24.96
C TYR A 107 -3.46 2.13 25.53
N LEU A 108 -2.53 2.45 26.42
CA LEU A 108 -2.36 3.81 26.97
C LEU A 108 -2.05 4.83 25.85
N PHE A 109 -1.13 4.48 24.97
CA PHE A 109 -0.70 5.29 23.83
C PHE A 109 -1.80 5.52 22.78
N GLN A 110 -2.76 4.59 22.64
CA GLN A 110 -3.94 4.79 21.79
C GLN A 110 -4.95 5.80 22.37
N ARG A 111 -4.92 6.06 23.68
CA ARG A 111 -5.83 6.99 24.37
C ARG A 111 -5.29 8.41 24.52
N LEU A 112 -3.96 8.59 24.58
CA LEU A 112 -3.28 9.86 24.82
C LEU A 112 -2.74 10.54 23.54
N HIS A 113 -2.26 11.78 23.66
CA HIS A 113 -1.66 12.53 22.55
C HIS A 113 -0.24 12.02 22.21
N LEU A 114 -0.03 11.62 20.96
CA LEU A 114 1.17 10.88 20.52
C LEU A 114 2.49 11.59 20.88
N GLY A 115 2.81 12.75 20.29
CA GLY A 115 4.16 13.32 20.35
C GLY A 115 4.69 13.52 21.77
N ARG A 116 3.87 14.15 22.62
CA ARG A 116 4.20 14.39 24.04
C ARG A 116 4.33 13.10 24.85
N THR A 117 3.55 12.06 24.56
CA THR A 117 3.65 10.78 25.28
C THR A 117 4.79 9.88 24.78
N ILE A 118 5.20 9.98 23.52
CA ILE A 118 6.48 9.41 23.07
C ILE A 118 7.64 10.06 23.84
N GLY A 119 7.69 11.39 23.92
CA GLY A 119 8.76 12.11 24.61
C GLY A 119 8.91 11.68 26.07
N VAL A 120 7.81 11.64 26.83
CA VAL A 120 7.81 11.15 28.22
C VAL A 120 8.23 9.68 28.32
N ALA A 121 7.71 8.80 27.45
CA ALA A 121 8.07 7.37 27.49
C ALA A 121 9.56 7.14 27.19
N ILE A 122 10.14 7.87 26.24
CA ILE A 122 11.56 7.80 25.90
C ILE A 122 12.43 8.36 27.05
N ILE A 123 12.01 9.42 27.73
CA ILE A 123 12.72 9.94 28.92
C ILE A 123 12.69 8.91 30.06
N ILE A 124 11.55 8.24 30.29
CA ILE A 124 11.43 7.18 31.30
C ILE A 124 12.35 5.99 30.94
N TRP A 125 12.36 5.55 29.69
CA TRP A 125 13.27 4.51 29.20
C TRP A 125 14.75 4.91 29.39
N GLY A 126 15.13 6.13 28.98
CA GLY A 126 16.49 6.65 29.16
C GLY A 126 16.92 6.73 30.63
N ALA A 127 16.02 7.12 31.54
CA ALA A 127 16.28 7.12 32.98
C ALA A 127 16.47 5.69 33.53
N ILE A 128 15.67 4.72 33.08
CA ILE A 128 15.82 3.30 33.46
C ILE A 128 17.12 2.70 32.87
N ALA A 129 17.56 3.17 31.69
CA ALA A 129 18.85 2.81 31.11
C ALA A 129 20.02 3.36 31.96
N MET A 130 19.97 4.64 32.36
CA MET A 130 20.95 5.24 33.30
C MET A 130 21.00 4.48 34.64
N ALA A 131 19.83 4.06 35.16
CA ALA A 131 19.73 3.33 36.42
C ALA A 131 20.49 1.98 36.42
N THR A 132 20.82 1.41 35.25
CA THR A 132 21.72 0.23 35.16
C THR A 132 23.05 0.46 35.86
N ALA A 133 23.58 1.69 35.85
CA ALA A 133 24.84 2.02 36.49
C ALA A 133 24.80 1.85 38.02
N GLY A 134 23.63 1.97 38.65
CA GLY A 134 23.46 1.78 40.09
C GLY A 134 23.29 0.31 40.53
N VAL A 135 23.31 -0.65 39.61
CA VAL A 135 23.12 -2.07 39.92
C VAL A 135 24.37 -2.68 40.53
N THR A 136 24.22 -3.37 41.66
CA THR A 136 25.31 -4.05 42.40
C THR A 136 25.29 -5.57 42.31
N ASN A 137 24.13 -6.18 42.05
CA ASN A 137 23.90 -7.64 42.10
C ASN A 137 23.12 -8.14 40.87
N PHE A 138 23.30 -9.41 40.47
CA PHE A 138 22.57 -10.03 39.36
C PHE A 138 21.03 -9.91 39.47
N GLN A 139 20.49 -10.00 40.69
CA GLN A 139 19.05 -9.82 40.95
C GLN A 139 18.56 -8.40 40.62
N GLY A 140 19.38 -7.39 40.94
CA GLY A 140 19.11 -6.00 40.56
C GLY A 140 19.17 -5.81 39.04
N LEU A 141 20.11 -6.49 38.36
CA LEU A 141 20.17 -6.47 36.90
C LEU A 141 18.94 -7.14 36.27
N TYR A 142 18.46 -8.26 36.82
CA TYR A 142 17.27 -8.96 36.34
C TYR A 142 16.03 -8.05 36.40
N ALA A 143 15.81 -7.37 37.52
CA ALA A 143 14.73 -6.40 37.66
C ALA A 143 14.90 -5.20 36.69
N GLN A 144 16.11 -4.64 36.61
CA GLN A 144 16.43 -3.54 35.70
C GLN A 144 16.15 -3.90 34.24
N ARG A 145 16.59 -5.08 33.77
CA ARG A 145 16.38 -5.57 32.40
C ARG A 145 14.89 -5.69 32.07
N PHE A 146 14.09 -6.24 33.00
CA PHE A 146 12.64 -6.34 32.82
C PHE A 146 11.98 -4.96 32.67
N PHE A 147 12.25 -4.02 33.56
CA PHE A 147 11.67 -2.67 33.48
C PHE A 147 12.18 -1.87 32.28
N LEU A 148 13.44 -2.07 31.86
CA LEU A 148 14.02 -1.46 30.67
C LEU A 148 13.23 -1.89 29.42
N GLY A 149 13.11 -3.20 29.18
CA GLY A 149 12.36 -3.75 28.04
C GLY A 149 10.87 -3.41 28.09
N PHE A 150 10.27 -3.38 29.29
CA PHE A 150 8.90 -2.91 29.48
C PHE A 150 8.72 -1.48 28.97
N SER A 151 9.60 -0.56 29.40
CA SER A 151 9.53 0.86 28.99
C SER A 151 9.81 1.08 27.50
N GLU A 152 10.76 0.35 26.92
CA GLU A 152 11.14 0.49 25.50
C GLU A 152 10.10 -0.09 24.53
N SER A 153 9.28 -1.06 24.97
CA SER A 153 8.34 -1.82 24.14
C SER A 153 7.39 -0.99 23.26
N ILE A 154 7.12 0.27 23.63
CA ILE A 154 6.25 1.17 22.88
C ILE A 154 6.95 1.83 21.68
N VAL A 155 8.28 1.97 21.68
CA VAL A 155 9.01 2.79 20.69
C VAL A 155 8.88 2.25 19.26
N PRO A 156 9.06 0.94 18.97
CA PRO A 156 8.87 0.40 17.62
C PRO A 156 7.42 0.59 17.11
N THR A 157 6.45 0.41 17.99
CA THR A 157 5.01 0.58 17.68
C THR A 157 4.69 2.05 17.40
N ALA A 158 5.21 2.99 18.19
CA ALA A 158 5.05 4.42 17.96
C ALA A 158 5.66 4.87 16.63
N PHE A 159 6.83 4.34 16.26
CA PHE A 159 7.51 4.63 15.00
C PHE A 159 6.72 4.11 13.78
N MET A 160 6.15 2.91 13.87
CA MET A 160 5.22 2.39 12.84
C MET A 160 4.00 3.30 12.67
N VAL A 161 3.41 3.78 13.77
CA VAL A 161 2.26 4.70 13.72
C VAL A 161 2.64 6.04 13.09
N ILE A 162 3.80 6.63 13.44
CA ILE A 162 4.31 7.86 12.80
C ILE A 162 4.42 7.68 11.28
N ILE A 163 5.07 6.61 10.82
CA ILE A 163 5.22 6.37 9.37
C ILE A 163 3.88 6.17 8.68
N SER A 164 2.95 5.44 9.30
CA SER A 164 1.60 5.26 8.78
C SER A 164 0.78 6.56 8.71
N GLY A 165 1.15 7.59 9.50
CA GLY A 165 0.50 8.90 9.54
C GLY A 165 1.15 9.98 8.67
N PHE A 166 2.29 9.70 8.02
CA PHE A 166 3.01 10.65 7.17
C PHE A 166 3.36 10.11 5.77
N TYR A 167 3.33 8.78 5.54
CA TYR A 167 3.65 8.14 4.26
C TYR A 167 2.53 7.20 3.78
N THR A 168 2.29 7.15 2.46
CA THR A 168 1.35 6.21 1.84
C THR A 168 1.91 4.78 1.82
N GLN A 169 1.05 3.77 1.69
CA GLN A 169 1.46 2.35 1.72
C GLN A 169 2.54 1.99 0.67
N ALA A 170 2.55 2.66 -0.50
CA ALA A 170 3.59 2.50 -1.52
C ALA A 170 4.95 3.07 -1.09
N GLU A 171 4.95 4.15 -0.30
CA GLU A 171 6.16 4.81 0.20
C GLU A 171 6.77 4.10 1.41
N GLN A 172 5.91 3.53 2.28
CA GLN A 172 6.26 2.96 3.58
C GLN A 172 7.37 1.90 3.50
N THR A 173 7.36 0.99 2.50
CA THR A 173 8.35 -0.10 2.41
C THR A 173 9.79 0.40 2.25
N TRP A 174 10.02 1.49 1.52
CA TRP A 174 11.37 2.06 1.40
C TRP A 174 11.82 2.73 2.70
N ARG A 175 10.95 3.54 3.29
CA ARG A 175 11.24 4.27 4.53
C ARG A 175 11.47 3.31 5.69
N GLN A 176 10.74 2.19 5.72
CA GLN A 176 10.95 1.06 6.62
C GLN A 176 12.40 0.57 6.59
N CYS A 177 12.95 0.33 5.39
CA CYS A 177 14.34 -0.12 5.25
C CYS A 177 15.33 0.99 5.61
N LEU A 178 15.02 2.26 5.30
CA LEU A 178 15.88 3.40 5.67
C LEU A 178 16.08 3.50 7.20
N TRP A 179 15.03 3.64 8.01
CA TRP A 179 15.22 3.78 9.46
C TRP A 179 15.68 2.48 10.12
N TYR A 180 15.23 1.33 9.64
CA TYR A 180 15.64 0.02 10.18
C TYR A 180 17.13 -0.27 9.91
N SER A 181 17.74 0.34 8.89
CA SER A 181 19.20 0.26 8.65
C SER A 181 20.03 0.77 9.85
N ALA A 182 19.43 1.58 10.74
CA ALA A 182 20.08 2.02 11.97
C ALA A 182 20.60 0.88 12.84
N THR A 183 20.00 -0.33 12.79
CA THR A 183 20.56 -1.55 13.42
C THR A 183 22.01 -1.79 13.01
N GLY A 184 22.32 -1.73 11.71
CA GLY A 184 23.70 -1.86 11.22
C GLY A 184 24.55 -0.63 11.54
N GLY A 185 24.03 0.56 11.25
CA GLY A 185 24.76 1.82 11.48
C GLY A 185 25.17 2.06 12.94
N TRP A 186 24.30 1.73 13.89
CA TRP A 186 24.58 1.83 15.33
C TRP A 186 25.31 0.62 15.91
N THR A 187 25.40 -0.50 15.18
CA THR A 187 26.43 -1.50 15.49
C THR A 187 27.83 -0.89 15.27
N ILE A 188 28.04 -0.14 14.18
CA ILE A 188 29.31 0.55 13.88
C ILE A 188 29.56 1.70 14.86
N ILE A 189 28.61 2.63 15.01
CA ILE A 189 28.75 3.80 15.89
C ILE A 189 28.87 3.36 17.36
N GLY A 190 28.04 2.41 17.80
CA GLY A 190 28.09 1.86 19.16
C GLY A 190 29.41 1.13 19.46
N ALA A 191 29.98 0.42 18.48
CA ALA A 191 31.31 -0.17 18.61
C ALA A 191 32.40 0.90 18.78
N ALA A 192 32.37 1.98 17.99
CA ALA A 192 33.33 3.08 18.09
C ALA A 192 33.23 3.81 19.45
N ILE A 193 32.01 4.06 19.92
CA ILE A 193 31.76 4.65 21.24
C ILE A 193 32.27 3.72 22.35
N ASN A 194 31.90 2.43 22.33
CA ASN A 194 32.35 1.47 23.33
C ASN A 194 33.88 1.39 23.36
N TYR A 195 34.55 1.34 22.20
CA TYR A 195 36.01 1.37 22.10
C TYR A 195 36.62 2.66 22.70
N GLY A 196 36.02 3.83 22.45
CA GLY A 196 36.43 5.08 23.08
C GLY A 196 36.34 5.04 24.62
N PHE A 197 35.20 4.60 25.15
CA PHE A 197 35.01 4.45 26.61
C PHE A 197 35.90 3.36 27.24
N ALA A 198 36.36 2.38 26.45
CA ALA A 198 37.34 1.39 26.89
C ALA A 198 38.65 2.02 27.39
N HIS A 199 39.03 3.18 26.83
CA HIS A 199 40.28 3.89 27.12
C HIS A 199 40.19 4.82 28.33
N ILE A 200 39.04 4.94 29.00
CA ILE A 200 38.92 5.71 30.24
C ILE A 200 39.70 4.97 31.35
N THR A 201 40.66 5.67 31.96
CA THR A 201 41.58 5.15 32.98
C THR A 201 41.46 5.84 34.34
N GLY A 202 40.62 6.87 34.47
CA GLY A 202 40.40 7.61 35.71
C GLY A 202 38.93 7.90 35.99
N GLY A 203 38.61 8.10 37.28
CA GLY A 203 37.25 8.28 37.80
C GLY A 203 36.81 7.13 38.70
N ASP A 204 35.87 7.40 39.62
CA ASP A 204 35.45 6.45 40.67
C ASP A 204 34.46 5.38 40.19
N LEU A 205 33.97 5.49 38.96
CA LEU A 205 33.00 4.55 38.38
C LEU A 205 33.69 3.52 37.46
N LYS A 206 33.11 2.32 37.40
CA LYS A 206 33.57 1.23 36.55
C LYS A 206 33.27 1.51 35.08
N LYS A 207 34.14 1.07 34.17
CA LYS A 207 34.07 1.37 32.73
C LYS A 207 32.69 1.10 32.10
N TRP A 208 32.00 0.04 32.52
CA TRP A 208 30.66 -0.30 32.02
C TRP A 208 29.53 0.62 32.55
N GLN A 209 29.69 1.23 33.73
CA GLN A 209 28.70 2.17 34.28
C GLN A 209 28.64 3.45 33.44
N TYR A 210 29.79 3.95 32.98
CA TYR A 210 29.87 5.10 32.08
C TYR A 210 29.12 4.89 30.74
N LEU A 211 29.15 3.67 30.17
CA LEU A 211 28.39 3.36 28.95
C LEU A 211 26.89 3.59 29.14
N TYR A 212 26.32 3.08 30.25
CA TYR A 212 24.88 3.21 30.54
C TYR A 212 24.48 4.64 30.90
N LEU A 213 25.32 5.38 31.63
CA LEU A 213 25.08 6.81 31.90
C LEU A 213 25.07 7.63 30.61
N MET A 214 26.02 7.39 29.70
CA MET A 214 26.08 8.10 28.41
C MET A 214 24.92 7.70 27.48
N ALA A 215 24.60 6.42 27.34
CA ALA A 215 23.53 5.97 26.45
C ALA A 215 22.14 6.37 26.95
N GLY A 216 21.89 6.26 28.26
CA GLY A 216 20.64 6.67 28.87
C GLY A 216 20.44 8.19 28.82
N SER A 217 21.48 9.00 29.07
CA SER A 217 21.39 10.46 28.93
C SER A 217 21.19 10.91 27.48
N LEU A 218 21.84 10.27 26.50
CA LEU A 218 21.58 10.51 25.08
C LEU A 218 20.14 10.16 24.69
N THR A 219 19.56 9.14 25.32
CA THR A 219 18.15 8.74 25.16
C THR A 219 17.19 9.75 25.82
N VAL A 220 17.51 10.27 27.00
CA VAL A 220 16.74 11.37 27.63
C VAL A 220 16.75 12.62 26.76
N LEU A 221 17.90 13.01 26.19
CA LEU A 221 18.01 14.13 25.26
C LEU A 221 17.16 13.91 23.99
N TYR A 222 17.18 12.71 23.42
CA TYR A 222 16.33 12.34 22.28
C TYR A 222 14.83 12.40 22.63
N GLY A 223 14.43 11.94 23.81
CA GLY A 223 13.07 12.07 24.32
C GLY A 223 12.63 13.52 24.53
N ALA A 224 13.54 14.41 24.95
CA ALA A 224 13.26 15.84 25.06
C ALA A 224 13.01 16.49 23.69
N VAL A 225 13.75 16.11 22.63
CA VAL A 225 13.49 16.55 21.25
C VAL A 225 12.08 16.15 20.78
N PHE A 226 11.55 15.01 21.22
CA PHE A 226 10.21 14.55 20.86
C PHE A 226 9.05 15.42 21.39
N PHE A 227 9.28 16.33 22.34
CA PHE A 227 8.25 17.31 22.72
C PHE A 227 7.94 18.34 21.64
N PHE A 228 8.88 18.57 20.71
CA PHE A 228 8.72 19.46 19.56
C PHE A 228 8.19 18.72 18.31
N PHE A 229 7.87 17.43 18.43
CA PHE A 229 7.40 16.61 17.33
C PHE A 229 5.90 16.84 17.02
N PRO A 230 5.52 17.19 15.78
CA PRO A 230 4.12 17.44 15.42
C PRO A 230 3.31 16.14 15.34
N ASN A 231 2.09 16.14 15.90
CA ASN A 231 1.27 14.92 15.98
C ASN A 231 0.66 14.48 14.63
N SER A 232 0.67 15.35 13.62
CA SER A 232 0.09 15.11 12.30
C SER A 232 0.72 16.02 11.25
N PRO A 233 0.57 15.71 9.94
CA PRO A 233 1.00 16.60 8.86
C PRO A 233 0.39 18.01 8.92
N ALA A 234 -0.85 18.15 9.42
CA ALA A 234 -1.51 19.45 9.62
C ALA A 234 -0.78 20.33 10.66
N GLN A 235 -0.15 19.71 11.67
CA GLN A 235 0.60 20.40 12.73
C GLN A 235 2.09 20.57 12.41
N ALA A 236 2.57 20.08 11.26
CA ALA A 236 3.98 20.11 10.92
C ALA A 236 4.43 21.53 10.56
N TRP A 237 5.31 22.10 11.40
CA TRP A 237 5.83 23.46 11.27
C TRP A 237 6.80 23.67 10.09
N TRP A 238 7.27 22.58 9.46
CA TRP A 238 8.14 22.61 8.28
C TRP A 238 7.41 22.62 6.93
N PHE A 239 6.06 22.52 6.93
CA PHE A 239 5.22 22.62 5.73
C PHE A 239 4.54 24.00 5.63
N THR A 240 4.44 24.53 4.41
CA THR A 240 3.51 25.63 4.08
C THR A 240 2.05 25.15 4.12
N GLU A 241 1.06 26.04 4.17
CA GLU A 241 -0.36 25.65 4.15
C GLU A 241 -0.76 24.85 2.89
N GLU A 242 -0.15 25.16 1.74
CA GLU A 242 -0.28 24.37 0.51
C GLU A 242 0.29 22.95 0.68
N GLU A 243 1.53 22.84 1.19
CA GLU A 243 2.18 21.56 1.46
C GLU A 243 1.42 20.73 2.49
N LYS A 244 0.81 21.35 3.51
CA LYS A 244 -0.08 20.69 4.49
C LYS A 244 -1.31 20.10 3.82
N ARG A 245 -2.01 20.87 2.97
CA ARG A 245 -3.18 20.38 2.21
C ARG A 245 -2.81 19.17 1.35
N VAL A 246 -1.72 19.26 0.59
CA VAL A 246 -1.23 18.15 -0.26
C VAL A 246 -0.81 16.93 0.56
N ALA A 247 -0.18 17.14 1.74
CA ALA A 247 0.17 16.04 2.64
C ALA A 247 -1.08 15.28 3.16
N ILE A 248 -2.15 16.00 3.51
CA ILE A 248 -3.40 15.41 4.02
C ILE A 248 -4.16 14.70 2.88
N GLU A 249 -4.32 15.33 1.72
CA GLU A 249 -5.02 14.73 0.56
C GLU A 249 -4.30 13.50 0.01
N ARG A 250 -2.95 13.48 -0.02
CA ARG A 250 -2.18 12.27 -0.38
C ARG A 250 -2.48 11.10 0.55
N LEU A 251 -2.60 11.35 1.86
CA LEU A 251 -2.90 10.32 2.86
C LEU A 251 -4.38 9.89 2.83
N ARG A 252 -5.30 10.80 2.52
CA ARG A 252 -6.72 10.52 2.28
C ARG A 252 -6.90 9.54 1.13
N MET A 253 -6.24 9.79 -0.01
CA MET A 253 -6.26 8.90 -1.18
C MET A 253 -5.45 7.61 -0.97
N GLY A 254 -4.43 7.63 -0.10
CA GLY A 254 -3.61 6.46 0.24
C GLY A 254 -4.29 5.37 1.09
N GLN A 255 -5.59 5.51 1.38
CA GLN A 255 -6.44 4.55 2.11
C GLN A 255 -5.82 3.99 3.40
N MET A 256 -5.18 4.85 4.20
CA MET A 256 -5.01 4.56 5.63
C MET A 256 -6.35 4.80 6.34
N GLY A 257 -7.26 3.83 6.18
CA GLY A 257 -8.68 3.92 6.57
C GLY A 257 -8.90 4.53 7.95
N VAL A 258 -9.67 5.63 8.00
CA VAL A 258 -9.81 6.59 9.10
C VAL A 258 -9.70 5.96 10.50
N ARG A 259 -8.46 5.91 11.02
CA ARG A 259 -7.98 5.25 12.27
C ARG A 259 -9.08 4.46 12.99
N CYS A 260 -9.44 3.29 12.45
CA CYS A 260 -10.65 2.59 12.86
C CYS A 260 -10.47 1.97 14.27
N GLN A 261 -10.94 2.67 15.31
CA GLN A 261 -10.78 2.25 16.71
C GLN A 261 -11.71 1.10 17.14
N LYS A 262 -12.62 0.65 16.26
CA LYS A 262 -13.47 -0.53 16.50
C LYS A 262 -12.73 -1.79 16.03
N ILE A 263 -12.37 -2.66 16.97
CA ILE A 263 -11.82 -3.99 16.67
C ILE A 263 -12.91 -4.87 16.05
N LYS A 264 -12.67 -5.41 14.86
CA LYS A 264 -13.58 -6.34 14.18
C LYS A 264 -13.24 -7.79 14.55
N TRP A 265 -14.02 -8.40 15.44
CA TRP A 265 -13.76 -9.78 15.91
C TRP A 265 -13.70 -10.81 14.78
N ALA A 266 -14.53 -10.68 13.75
CA ALA A 266 -14.49 -11.54 12.56
C ALA A 266 -13.12 -11.50 11.83
N GLN A 267 -12.48 -10.32 11.74
CA GLN A 267 -11.15 -10.17 11.15
C GLN A 267 -10.06 -10.84 12.03
N ILE A 268 -10.23 -10.86 13.36
CA ILE A 268 -9.32 -11.55 14.29
C ILE A 268 -9.51 -13.08 14.22
N ARG A 269 -10.76 -13.57 14.20
CA ARG A 269 -11.05 -15.00 14.00
C ARG A 269 -10.47 -15.50 12.68
N GLU A 270 -10.53 -14.68 11.62
CA GLU A 270 -9.88 -15.01 10.35
C GLU A 270 -8.35 -14.99 10.45
N ALA A 271 -7.75 -14.06 11.20
CA ALA A 271 -6.30 -13.96 11.42
C ALA A 271 -5.75 -15.21 12.13
N LEU A 272 -6.43 -15.65 13.19
CA LEU A 272 -6.11 -16.88 13.94
C LEU A 272 -6.17 -18.12 13.03
N LEU A 273 -7.12 -18.15 12.09
CA LEU A 273 -7.31 -19.22 11.11
C LEU A 273 -6.58 -18.95 9.77
N ASP A 274 -5.53 -18.13 9.76
CA ASP A 274 -4.72 -17.86 8.56
C ASP A 274 -3.29 -18.36 8.71
N VAL A 275 -3.01 -19.51 8.09
CA VAL A 275 -1.70 -20.16 8.08
C VAL A 275 -0.58 -19.20 7.65
N LYS A 276 -0.85 -18.21 6.77
CA LYS A 276 0.16 -17.22 6.36
C LYS A 276 0.63 -16.33 7.51
N VAL A 277 -0.27 -15.96 8.43
CA VAL A 277 0.06 -15.13 9.60
C VAL A 277 1.04 -15.88 10.51
N TRP A 278 0.76 -17.16 10.75
CA TRP A 278 1.63 -18.03 11.57
C TRP A 278 2.96 -18.33 10.88
N ILE A 279 2.98 -18.65 9.58
CA ILE A 279 4.23 -18.86 8.83
C ILE A 279 5.15 -17.62 8.94
N ILE A 280 4.62 -16.42 8.65
CA ILE A 280 5.42 -15.18 8.69
C ILE A 280 5.90 -14.87 10.13
N SER A 281 5.08 -15.17 11.14
CA SER A 281 5.45 -14.96 12.55
C SER A 281 6.51 -15.96 13.02
N ILE A 282 6.38 -17.24 12.70
CA ILE A 282 7.38 -18.29 13.04
C ILE A 282 8.70 -18.00 12.32
N MET A 283 8.66 -17.56 11.05
CA MET A 283 9.86 -17.08 10.33
C MET A 283 10.55 -15.94 11.07
N MET A 284 9.79 -14.98 11.63
CA MET A 284 10.37 -13.88 12.41
C MET A 284 11.11 -14.39 13.65
N GLY A 285 10.49 -15.27 14.43
CA GLY A 285 11.11 -15.82 15.65
C GLY A 285 12.35 -16.66 15.37
N ALA A 286 12.29 -17.51 14.33
CA ALA A 286 13.43 -18.29 13.89
C ALA A 286 14.59 -17.39 13.40
N ALA A 287 14.31 -16.36 12.59
CA ALA A 287 15.33 -15.44 12.09
C ALA A 287 16.00 -14.60 13.21
N TYR A 288 15.24 -14.20 14.24
CA TYR A 288 15.72 -13.38 15.36
C TYR A 288 16.53 -14.14 16.43
N SER A 289 16.58 -15.48 16.38
CA SER A 289 17.45 -16.29 17.26
C SER A 289 18.92 -15.84 17.24
N VAL A 290 19.43 -15.51 16.04
CA VAL A 290 20.78 -14.95 15.82
C VAL A 290 20.98 -13.66 16.58
N ASN A 291 20.05 -12.71 16.42
CA ASN A 291 20.16 -11.40 17.04
C ASN A 291 20.20 -11.49 18.58
N GLY A 292 19.35 -12.34 19.18
CA GLY A 292 19.35 -12.54 20.62
C GLY A 292 20.71 -13.00 21.17
N ALA A 293 21.35 -13.97 20.50
CA ALA A 293 22.69 -14.41 20.87
C ALA A 293 23.74 -13.30 20.62
N VAL A 294 23.78 -12.74 19.41
CA VAL A 294 24.83 -11.80 18.98
C VAL A 294 24.75 -10.45 19.71
N SER A 295 23.56 -9.94 20.07
CA SER A 295 23.44 -8.65 20.76
C SER A 295 23.96 -8.69 22.20
N GLY A 296 23.76 -9.81 22.90
CA GLY A 296 24.23 -9.98 24.29
C GLY A 296 25.64 -10.53 24.41
N PHE A 297 26.07 -11.39 23.47
CA PHE A 297 27.32 -12.15 23.57
C PHE A 297 28.33 -11.87 22.45
N GLY A 298 28.00 -11.09 21.42
CA GLY A 298 28.86 -10.89 20.23
C GLY A 298 30.33 -10.57 20.54
N PRO A 299 30.64 -9.48 21.27
CA PRO A 299 32.01 -9.16 21.65
C PRO A 299 32.70 -10.24 22.51
N LEU A 300 31.94 -10.94 23.36
CA LEU A 300 32.46 -12.04 24.17
C LEU A 300 32.82 -13.25 23.31
N ILE A 301 31.99 -13.60 22.33
CA ILE A 301 32.26 -14.66 21.33
C ILE A 301 33.50 -14.29 20.49
N VAL A 302 33.62 -13.06 19.99
CA VAL A 302 34.80 -12.66 19.20
C VAL A 302 36.08 -12.73 20.02
N SER A 303 36.03 -12.41 21.33
CA SER A 303 37.20 -12.56 22.21
C SER A 303 37.66 -14.01 22.40
N THR A 304 36.80 -15.02 22.19
CA THR A 304 37.25 -16.44 22.23
C THR A 304 38.09 -16.84 21.01
N PHE A 305 38.11 -16.05 19.93
CA PHE A 305 38.99 -16.26 18.76
C PHE A 305 40.43 -15.69 18.97
N GLY A 306 40.83 -15.47 20.23
CA GLY A 306 42.15 -14.96 20.62
C GLY A 306 42.36 -13.45 20.47
N TRP A 307 41.32 -12.68 20.17
CA TRP A 307 41.41 -11.21 20.06
C TRP A 307 41.29 -10.53 21.42
N SER A 308 41.89 -9.35 21.58
CA SER A 308 41.73 -8.60 22.82
C SER A 308 40.28 -8.12 22.99
N SER A 309 39.90 -7.85 24.25
CA SER A 309 38.64 -7.20 24.61
C SER A 309 38.36 -5.89 23.84
N TYR A 310 39.41 -5.21 23.36
CA TYR A 310 39.30 -3.96 22.61
C TYR A 310 39.05 -4.24 21.12
N ASP A 311 39.80 -5.16 20.52
CA ASP A 311 39.64 -5.54 19.10
C ASP A 311 38.30 -6.24 18.86
N ALA A 312 37.84 -7.04 19.82
CA ALA A 312 36.54 -7.71 19.77
C ALA A 312 35.35 -6.72 19.71
N LEU A 313 35.53 -5.47 20.14
CA LEU A 313 34.56 -4.40 19.91
C LEU A 313 34.67 -3.84 18.48
N LEU A 314 35.88 -3.62 17.97
CA LEU A 314 36.10 -3.16 16.58
C LEU A 314 35.57 -4.18 15.55
N TRP A 315 35.70 -5.47 15.82
CA TRP A 315 35.14 -6.55 14.99
C TRP A 315 33.60 -6.62 14.95
N GLN A 316 32.90 -5.81 15.74
CA GLN A 316 31.47 -5.56 15.54
C GLN A 316 31.20 -4.66 14.33
N MET A 317 32.16 -3.83 13.89
CA MET A 317 31.95 -2.88 12.79
C MET A 317 31.73 -3.56 11.43
N PRO A 318 32.49 -4.60 11.02
CA PRO A 318 32.21 -5.31 9.77
C PRO A 318 30.83 -5.98 9.76
N LEU A 319 30.43 -6.63 10.86
CA LEU A 319 29.07 -7.14 11.08
C LEU A 319 28.02 -6.03 10.87
N GLY A 320 28.22 -4.88 11.51
CA GLY A 320 27.37 -3.69 11.36
C GLY A 320 27.30 -3.17 9.93
N GLY A 321 28.40 -3.21 9.19
CA GLY A 321 28.49 -2.85 7.77
C GLY A 321 27.66 -3.78 6.89
N VAL A 322 27.78 -5.10 7.08
CA VAL A 322 26.95 -6.09 6.38
C VAL A 322 25.47 -5.89 6.70
N CYS A 323 25.11 -5.67 7.97
CA CYS A 323 23.74 -5.34 8.36
C CYS A 323 23.22 -4.06 7.65
N PHE A 324 23.99 -2.97 7.67
CA PHE A 324 23.58 -1.66 7.12
C PHE A 324 23.41 -1.71 5.60
N VAL A 325 24.44 -2.16 4.88
CA VAL A 325 24.41 -2.28 3.41
C VAL A 325 23.38 -3.33 2.99
N GLY A 326 23.30 -4.45 3.71
CA GLY A 326 22.34 -5.52 3.47
C GLY A 326 20.89 -5.05 3.53
N ILE A 327 20.49 -4.36 4.61
CA ILE A 327 19.12 -3.81 4.74
C ILE A 327 18.79 -2.84 3.61
N LEU A 328 19.71 -1.93 3.27
CA LEU A 328 19.46 -0.91 2.23
C LEU A 328 19.40 -1.52 0.83
N ALA A 329 20.29 -2.46 0.51
CA ALA A 329 20.26 -3.22 -0.74
C ALA A 329 18.99 -4.07 -0.85
N ALA A 330 18.60 -4.73 0.25
CA ALA A 330 17.37 -5.53 0.31
C ALA A 330 16.12 -4.68 0.08
N GLY A 331 16.04 -3.52 0.73
CA GLY A 331 14.98 -2.53 0.50
C GLY A 331 14.91 -2.09 -0.96
N TYR A 332 16.05 -1.65 -1.52
CA TYR A 332 16.14 -1.11 -2.87
C TYR A 332 15.75 -2.14 -3.94
N LEU A 333 16.28 -3.36 -3.86
CA LEU A 333 15.99 -4.42 -4.82
C LEU A 333 14.50 -4.84 -4.76
N SER A 334 13.87 -4.79 -3.58
CA SER A 334 12.43 -5.04 -3.43
C SER A 334 11.51 -3.98 -4.06
N LEU A 335 12.06 -2.78 -4.36
CA LEU A 335 11.36 -1.73 -5.11
C LEU A 335 11.57 -1.86 -6.62
N LYS A 336 12.78 -2.30 -7.02
CA LYS A 336 13.16 -2.44 -8.43
C LYS A 336 12.59 -3.69 -9.10
N VAL A 337 12.54 -4.82 -8.40
CA VAL A 337 12.08 -6.09 -8.96
C VAL A 337 10.78 -6.53 -8.24
N PRO A 338 9.65 -6.67 -8.94
CA PRO A 338 8.42 -7.17 -8.34
C PRO A 338 8.56 -8.66 -7.98
N ASN A 339 7.84 -9.10 -6.94
CA ASN A 339 7.68 -10.51 -6.56
C ASN A 339 8.98 -11.27 -6.21
N ILE A 340 10.06 -10.55 -5.87
CA ILE A 340 11.37 -11.11 -5.49
C ILE A 340 11.54 -11.36 -3.98
N ARG A 341 10.73 -10.72 -3.11
CA ARG A 341 10.97 -10.63 -1.65
C ARG A 341 11.24 -11.97 -0.95
N LEU A 342 10.46 -13.02 -1.27
CA LEU A 342 10.63 -14.35 -0.67
C LEU A 342 11.90 -15.07 -1.17
N ILE A 343 12.28 -14.84 -2.43
CA ILE A 343 13.54 -15.35 -3.00
C ILE A 343 14.72 -14.66 -2.29
N MET A 344 14.63 -13.36 -2.03
CA MET A 344 15.66 -12.63 -1.29
C MET A 344 15.79 -13.07 0.17
N ILE A 345 14.69 -13.47 0.84
CA ILE A 345 14.78 -14.08 2.18
C ILE A 345 15.63 -15.35 2.11
N ILE A 346 15.35 -16.24 1.17
CA ILE A 346 16.12 -17.49 0.98
C ILE A 346 17.58 -17.19 0.65
N VAL A 347 17.84 -16.29 -0.30
CA VAL A 347 19.21 -15.90 -0.71
C VAL A 347 20.00 -15.27 0.44
N CYS A 348 19.39 -14.41 1.26
CA CYS A 348 20.05 -13.82 2.43
C CYS A 348 20.20 -14.81 3.61
N CYS A 349 19.41 -15.88 3.68
CA CYS A 349 19.63 -16.94 4.68
C CYS A 349 20.90 -17.77 4.40
N LEU A 350 21.30 -17.95 3.13
CA LEU A 350 22.46 -18.78 2.78
C LEU A 350 23.80 -18.24 3.33
N PRO A 351 24.14 -16.93 3.22
CA PRO A 351 25.28 -16.35 3.90
C PRO A 351 25.25 -16.55 5.42
N THR A 352 24.11 -16.34 6.08
CA THR A 352 24.01 -16.52 7.54
C THR A 352 24.27 -17.96 7.96
N ILE A 353 23.73 -18.95 7.23
CA ILE A 353 24.02 -20.38 7.45
C ILE A 353 25.51 -20.67 7.26
N ALA A 354 26.10 -20.18 6.16
CA ALA A 354 27.52 -20.34 5.87
C ALA A 354 28.41 -19.71 6.96
N GLY A 355 28.06 -18.51 7.44
CA GLY A 355 28.80 -17.82 8.51
C GLY A 355 28.78 -18.58 9.83
N CYS A 356 27.63 -19.15 10.22
CA CYS A 356 27.54 -20.02 11.40
C CYS A 356 28.34 -21.32 11.22
N ALA A 357 28.31 -21.93 10.03
CA ALA A 357 29.10 -23.12 9.73
C ALA A 357 30.61 -22.82 9.77
N MET A 358 31.04 -21.66 9.26
CA MET A 358 32.44 -21.20 9.33
C MET A 358 32.92 -21.03 10.76
N ILE A 359 32.16 -20.37 11.65
CA ILE A 359 32.58 -20.23 13.06
C ILE A 359 32.68 -21.61 13.73
N TRP A 360 31.73 -22.50 13.48
CA TRP A 360 31.71 -23.82 14.11
C TRP A 360 32.80 -24.77 13.59
N LYS A 361 33.16 -24.68 12.30
CA LYS A 361 34.04 -25.65 11.62
C LYS A 361 35.44 -25.16 11.25
N CYS A 362 35.74 -23.86 11.33
CA CYS A 362 37.13 -23.41 11.29
C CYS A 362 37.82 -23.70 12.63
N ASP A 363 39.13 -23.99 12.58
CA ASP A 363 39.96 -24.10 13.77
C ASP A 363 40.10 -22.75 14.49
N TRP A 364 39.98 -22.75 15.82
CA TRP A 364 40.18 -21.55 16.62
C TRP A 364 41.61 -21.50 17.16
N TYR A 365 42.35 -20.50 16.70
CA TYR A 365 43.71 -20.20 17.14
C TYR A 365 43.86 -18.68 17.36
N TYR A 366 45.01 -18.26 17.90
CA TYR A 366 45.26 -16.85 18.19
C TYR A 366 45.17 -15.99 16.91
N HIS A 367 44.21 -15.07 16.89
CA HIS A 367 43.84 -14.25 15.74
C HIS A 367 43.29 -15.01 14.51
N ALA A 368 42.55 -16.10 14.71
CA ALA A 368 41.93 -16.87 13.63
C ALA A 368 40.97 -16.02 12.74
N PRO A 369 41.23 -15.90 11.42
CA PRO A 369 40.42 -15.04 10.53
C PRO A 369 39.14 -15.74 10.04
N GLY A 370 39.12 -17.08 9.97
CA GLY A 370 37.96 -17.87 9.52
C GLY A 370 36.69 -17.62 10.36
N PRO A 371 36.76 -17.73 11.71
CA PRO A 371 35.65 -17.40 12.58
C PRO A 371 35.19 -15.93 12.46
N ILE A 372 36.10 -14.97 12.29
CA ILE A 372 35.73 -13.55 12.08
C ILE A 372 35.00 -13.35 10.75
N ALA A 373 35.48 -13.97 9.67
CA ALA A 373 34.82 -13.90 8.37
C ALA A 373 33.41 -14.48 8.45
N GLY A 374 33.25 -15.64 9.11
CA GLY A 374 31.94 -16.23 9.38
C GLY A 374 31.04 -15.31 10.20
N TYR A 375 31.55 -14.74 11.29
CA TYR A 375 30.82 -13.80 12.17
C TYR A 375 30.40 -12.51 11.45
N THR A 376 31.26 -11.97 10.58
CA THR A 376 30.94 -10.83 9.73
C THR A 376 29.78 -11.13 8.78
N ILE A 377 29.82 -12.31 8.14
CA ILE A 377 28.82 -12.76 7.16
C ILE A 377 27.47 -13.09 7.81
N ILE A 378 27.44 -13.46 9.10
CA ILE A 378 26.18 -13.62 9.87
C ILE A 378 25.32 -12.34 9.85
N GLY A 379 25.88 -11.15 9.61
CA GLY A 379 25.16 -9.87 9.47
C GLY A 379 24.04 -9.86 8.42
N PHE A 380 24.01 -10.84 7.50
CA PHE A 380 22.87 -11.08 6.63
C PHE A 380 21.57 -11.47 7.37
N PHE A 381 21.60 -11.73 8.69
CA PHE A 381 20.39 -11.85 9.52
C PHE A 381 19.48 -10.61 9.42
N ALA A 382 20.08 -9.41 9.37
CA ALA A 382 19.36 -8.15 9.44
C ALA A 382 18.53 -7.81 8.17
N PRO A 383 19.01 -8.04 6.92
CA PRO A 383 18.12 -7.99 5.76
C PRO A 383 17.07 -9.10 5.75
N VAL A 384 17.34 -10.30 6.27
CA VAL A 384 16.32 -11.37 6.38
C VAL A 384 15.14 -10.90 7.24
N THR A 385 15.41 -10.40 8.45
CA THR A 385 14.36 -9.90 9.36
C THR A 385 13.60 -8.70 8.78
N SER A 386 14.30 -7.76 8.12
CA SER A 386 13.67 -6.62 7.43
C SER A 386 12.70 -7.05 6.33
N LEU A 387 13.10 -8.03 5.51
CA LEU A 387 12.26 -8.59 4.45
C LEU A 387 11.04 -9.33 5.00
N ILE A 388 11.15 -10.04 6.14
CA ILE A 388 10.01 -10.70 6.79
C ILE A 388 8.96 -9.67 7.26
N VAL A 389 9.37 -8.53 7.83
CA VAL A 389 8.44 -7.43 8.16
C VAL A 389 7.73 -6.92 6.89
N SER A 390 8.49 -6.68 5.81
CA SER A 390 7.93 -6.20 4.53
C SER A 390 6.94 -7.21 3.94
N VAL A 391 7.26 -8.51 3.96
CA VAL A 391 6.38 -9.61 3.53
C VAL A 391 5.12 -9.69 4.40
N GLY A 392 5.22 -9.42 5.71
CA GLY A 392 4.07 -9.28 6.58
C GLY A 392 3.08 -8.23 6.09
N MET A 393 3.54 -6.98 6.02
CA MET A 393 2.74 -5.78 5.76
C MET A 393 1.97 -5.79 4.42
N VAL A 394 2.48 -6.49 3.39
CA VAL A 394 1.91 -6.47 2.03
C VAL A 394 0.98 -7.65 1.69
N ASN A 395 0.92 -8.70 2.52
CA ASN A 395 0.17 -9.93 2.21
C ASN A 395 -1.14 -10.11 2.98
N VAL A 396 -1.49 -9.16 3.86
CA VAL A 396 -2.70 -9.19 4.70
C VAL A 396 -3.49 -7.89 4.52
N ALA A 397 -4.82 -8.01 4.45
CA ALA A 397 -5.74 -6.87 4.40
C ALA A 397 -6.77 -6.95 5.54
N GLY A 398 -7.51 -5.86 5.76
CA GLY A 398 -8.39 -5.65 6.92
C GLY A 398 -7.64 -5.06 8.11
N ASN A 399 -8.10 -3.93 8.65
CA ASN A 399 -7.42 -3.12 9.67
C ASN A 399 -7.10 -3.91 10.96
N SER A 400 -8.05 -4.69 11.46
CA SER A 400 -7.84 -5.50 12.68
C SER A 400 -6.96 -6.72 12.40
N LYS A 401 -7.02 -7.28 11.17
CA LYS A 401 -6.19 -8.41 10.75
C LYS A 401 -4.72 -8.02 10.59
N LYS A 402 -4.44 -6.87 9.96
CA LYS A 402 -3.10 -6.24 9.91
C LYS A 402 -2.56 -5.98 11.33
N SER A 403 -3.40 -5.43 12.22
CA SER A 403 -3.01 -5.17 13.61
C SER A 403 -2.66 -6.46 14.38
N PHE A 404 -3.47 -7.52 14.21
CA PHE A 404 -3.18 -8.84 14.80
C PHE A 404 -1.88 -9.44 14.26
N GLN A 405 -1.66 -9.40 12.94
CA GLN A 405 -0.43 -9.91 12.32
C GLN A 405 0.82 -9.16 12.83
N ALA A 406 0.76 -7.84 12.94
CA ALA A 406 1.87 -7.05 13.50
C ALA A 406 2.18 -7.45 14.96
N ALA A 407 1.16 -7.68 15.78
CA ALA A 407 1.33 -8.18 17.14
C ALA A 407 1.90 -9.61 17.19
N ALA A 408 1.47 -10.51 16.30
CA ALA A 408 1.99 -11.87 16.21
C ALA A 408 3.47 -11.90 15.77
N ILE A 409 3.84 -11.08 14.78
CA ILE A 409 5.24 -10.90 14.35
C ILE A 409 6.09 -10.35 15.52
N PHE A 410 5.57 -9.38 16.28
CA PHE A 410 6.28 -8.82 17.44
C PHE A 410 6.40 -9.81 18.62
N TYR A 411 5.39 -10.66 18.83
CA TYR A 411 5.45 -11.73 19.83
C TYR A 411 6.58 -12.72 19.50
N PHE A 412 6.60 -13.24 18.26
CA PHE A 412 7.64 -14.17 17.84
C PHE A 412 9.04 -13.53 17.74
N TYR A 413 9.14 -12.24 17.39
CA TYR A 413 10.39 -11.46 17.53
C TYR A 413 10.96 -11.59 18.96
N ASN A 414 10.13 -11.42 19.99
CA ASN A 414 10.59 -11.54 21.37
C ASN A 414 10.97 -12.98 21.71
N VAL A 415 10.17 -13.98 21.31
CA VAL A 415 10.49 -15.40 21.51
C VAL A 415 11.85 -15.77 20.91
N GLY A 416 12.15 -15.35 19.68
CA GLY A 416 13.44 -15.58 19.03
C GLY A 416 14.61 -15.02 19.84
N ASN A 417 14.48 -13.76 20.27
CA ASN A 417 15.49 -13.09 21.09
C ASN A 417 15.60 -13.65 22.53
N ILE A 418 14.56 -14.31 23.07
CA ILE A 418 14.60 -15.03 24.35
C ILE A 418 15.38 -16.34 24.21
N VAL A 419 15.20 -17.08 23.09
CA VAL A 419 15.81 -18.39 22.85
C VAL A 419 17.31 -18.30 22.53
N GLY A 420 17.73 -17.36 21.67
CA GLY A 420 19.13 -17.23 21.24
C GLY A 420 20.18 -17.21 22.37
N PRO A 421 20.03 -16.36 23.41
CA PRO A 421 20.92 -16.32 24.58
C PRO A 421 21.09 -17.65 25.32
N GLN A 422 20.08 -18.53 25.29
CA GLN A 422 20.04 -19.77 26.07
C GLN A 422 20.84 -20.91 25.44
N TRP A 423 21.28 -20.73 24.18
CA TRP A 423 22.22 -21.64 23.51
C TRP A 423 23.69 -21.24 23.73
N VAL A 424 23.98 -20.03 24.23
CA VAL A 424 25.36 -19.56 24.48
C VAL A 424 25.90 -20.12 25.79
N ARG A 425 26.41 -21.35 25.72
CA ARG A 425 26.95 -22.12 26.84
C ARG A 425 28.48 -22.06 26.90
N SER A 426 29.02 -21.31 27.85
CA SER A 426 30.47 -21.20 28.10
C SER A 426 31.15 -22.53 28.44
N GLU A 427 30.40 -23.54 28.84
CA GLU A 427 30.85 -24.91 29.04
C GLU A 427 31.28 -25.60 27.72
N GLN A 428 30.99 -25.01 26.55
CA GLN A 428 31.26 -25.57 25.22
C GLN A 428 32.15 -24.69 24.34
N ILE A 429 32.99 -23.84 24.93
CA ILE A 429 33.96 -23.01 24.19
C ILE A 429 34.94 -23.90 23.40
N ALA A 430 35.39 -25.02 24.00
CA ALA A 430 36.30 -25.97 23.36
C ALA A 430 35.71 -26.64 22.10
N ASP A 431 34.39 -26.85 22.06
CA ASP A 431 33.67 -27.43 20.91
C ASP A 431 33.22 -26.37 19.88
N HIS A 432 33.70 -25.13 20.01
CA HIS A 432 33.31 -23.96 19.20
C HIS A 432 31.81 -23.58 19.29
N TYR A 433 31.17 -23.73 20.47
CA TYR A 433 29.74 -23.50 20.72
C TYR A 433 28.77 -24.27 19.77
N PRO A 434 28.81 -25.61 19.73
CA PRO A 434 28.09 -26.40 18.73
C PRO A 434 26.57 -26.22 18.84
N ARG A 435 26.02 -26.17 20.06
CA ARG A 435 24.57 -25.99 20.28
C ARG A 435 24.05 -24.64 19.77
N LEU A 436 24.86 -23.58 19.85
CA LEU A 436 24.51 -22.25 19.32
C LEU A 436 24.39 -22.29 17.79
N TRP A 437 25.45 -22.74 17.11
CA TRP A 437 25.48 -22.70 15.65
C TRP A 437 24.54 -23.74 15.03
N GLN A 438 24.40 -24.93 15.61
CA GLN A 438 23.41 -25.92 15.19
C GLN A 438 21.97 -25.40 15.36
N GLY A 439 21.65 -24.80 16.50
CA GLY A 439 20.32 -24.21 16.75
C GLY A 439 19.99 -23.08 15.76
N VAL A 440 20.94 -22.18 15.55
CA VAL A 440 20.82 -21.09 14.57
C VAL A 440 20.66 -21.61 13.14
N ILE A 441 21.49 -22.56 12.71
CA ILE A 441 21.40 -23.17 11.38
C ILE A 441 20.05 -23.87 11.20
N GLY A 442 19.58 -24.61 12.20
CA GLY A 442 18.24 -25.22 12.20
C GLY A 442 17.12 -24.19 12.06
N CYS A 443 17.20 -23.07 12.78
CA CYS A 443 16.27 -21.95 12.61
C CYS A 443 16.33 -21.34 11.20
N TYR A 444 17.51 -21.18 10.59
CA TYR A 444 17.64 -20.60 9.26
C TYR A 444 17.20 -21.54 8.15
N VAL A 445 17.42 -22.85 8.29
CA VAL A 445 16.84 -23.88 7.42
C VAL A 445 15.31 -23.86 7.54
N LEU A 446 14.75 -23.72 8.75
CA LEU A 446 13.31 -23.54 8.95
C LEU A 446 12.78 -22.28 8.26
N VAL A 447 13.49 -21.14 8.33
CA VAL A 447 13.12 -19.91 7.60
C VAL A 447 13.11 -20.14 6.09
N VAL A 448 14.09 -20.86 5.53
CA VAL A 448 14.14 -21.21 4.10
C VAL A 448 12.95 -22.10 3.68
N VAL A 449 12.66 -23.16 4.45
CA VAL A 449 11.54 -24.07 4.19
C VAL A 449 10.19 -23.34 4.29
N LEU A 450 10.02 -22.48 5.29
CA LEU A 450 8.82 -21.66 5.46
C LEU A 450 8.68 -20.59 4.36
N ALA A 451 9.76 -19.94 3.93
CA ALA A 451 9.76 -18.99 2.82
C ALA A 451 9.38 -19.66 1.49
N ALA A 452 9.93 -20.85 1.21
CA ALA A 452 9.59 -21.64 0.04
C ALA A 452 8.13 -22.12 0.07
N THR A 453 7.66 -22.57 1.24
CA THR A 453 6.25 -22.97 1.45
C THR A 453 5.31 -21.80 1.19
N LEU A 454 5.59 -20.63 1.77
CA LEU A 454 4.81 -19.40 1.58
C LEU A 454 4.82 -18.94 0.11
N TYR A 455 5.96 -19.07 -0.59
CA TYR A 455 6.06 -18.79 -2.02
C TYR A 455 5.14 -19.70 -2.85
N VAL A 456 5.16 -21.02 -2.59
CA VAL A 456 4.30 -21.98 -3.29
C VAL A 456 2.81 -21.74 -2.98
N MET A 457 2.47 -21.43 -1.73
CA MET A 457 1.10 -21.06 -1.35
C MET A 457 0.61 -19.82 -2.09
N LEU A 458 1.35 -18.70 -2.03
CA LEU A 458 0.98 -17.45 -2.69
C LEU A 458 0.96 -17.59 -4.23
N ALA A 459 1.86 -18.39 -4.81
CA ALA A 459 1.85 -18.68 -6.25
C ALA A 459 0.63 -19.52 -6.67
N ARG A 460 0.18 -20.48 -5.83
CA ARG A 460 -1.06 -21.23 -6.06
C ARG A 460 -2.30 -20.34 -5.92
N GLU A 461 -2.35 -19.49 -4.89
CA GLU A 461 -3.45 -18.54 -4.68
C GLU A 461 -3.55 -17.51 -5.82
N ASN A 462 -2.43 -16.95 -6.28
CA ASN A 462 -2.44 -16.04 -7.42
C ASN A 462 -2.93 -16.75 -8.70
N ARG A 463 -2.39 -17.93 -9.04
CA ARG A 463 -2.88 -18.72 -10.20
C ARG A 463 -4.36 -19.11 -10.12
N ALA A 464 -4.95 -19.15 -8.92
CA ALA A 464 -6.39 -19.36 -8.74
C ALA A 464 -7.20 -18.06 -8.93
N ARG A 465 -6.67 -16.91 -8.51
CA ARG A 465 -7.27 -15.58 -8.72
C ARG A 465 -7.14 -15.12 -10.18
N ASP A 466 -6.03 -15.42 -10.84
CA ASP A 466 -5.78 -15.11 -12.27
C ASP A 466 -6.76 -15.83 -13.22
N LYS A 467 -7.48 -16.85 -12.74
CA LYS A 467 -8.58 -17.54 -13.45
C LYS A 467 -9.96 -16.91 -13.24
N MET A 468 -10.08 -15.94 -12.33
CA MET A 468 -11.33 -15.23 -12.07
C MET A 468 -11.37 -13.99 -12.96
N ASN A 469 -12.31 -13.94 -13.90
CA ASN A 469 -12.57 -12.75 -14.72
C ASN A 469 -13.24 -11.66 -13.87
N LEU A 470 -12.43 -10.93 -13.11
CA LEU A 470 -12.84 -9.89 -12.17
C LEU A 470 -12.95 -8.52 -12.88
N ASP A 471 -14.08 -7.82 -12.74
CA ASP A 471 -14.24 -6.45 -13.27
C ASP A 471 -13.41 -5.44 -12.45
N GLU A 472 -12.57 -4.66 -13.14
CA GLU A 472 -11.78 -3.58 -12.53
C GLU A 472 -12.66 -2.52 -11.84
N LYS A 473 -13.88 -2.26 -12.32
CA LYS A 473 -14.79 -1.28 -11.69
C LYS A 473 -15.34 -1.76 -10.36
N GLU A 474 -15.56 -3.07 -10.22
CA GLU A 474 -15.96 -3.64 -8.93
C GLU A 474 -14.76 -3.77 -7.99
N ALA A 475 -13.54 -3.98 -8.53
CA ALA A 475 -12.30 -3.83 -7.77
C ALA A 475 -12.15 -2.42 -7.15
N GLU A 476 -12.40 -1.37 -7.94
CA GLU A 476 -12.38 0.02 -7.47
C GLU A 476 -13.45 0.30 -6.41
N ARG A 477 -14.68 -0.20 -6.59
CA ARG A 477 -15.76 -0.07 -5.61
C ARG A 477 -15.41 -0.76 -4.28
N VAL A 478 -14.99 -2.02 -4.35
CA VAL A 478 -14.71 -2.87 -3.18
C VAL A 478 -13.38 -2.50 -2.50
N ALA A 479 -12.51 -1.70 -3.14
CA ALA A 479 -11.30 -1.17 -2.52
C ALA A 479 -11.59 -0.21 -1.34
N PHE A 480 -12.79 0.38 -1.24
CA PHE A 480 -13.16 1.25 -0.12
C PHE A 480 -13.68 0.48 1.10
N ASP A 481 -14.03 -0.80 0.95
CA ASP A 481 -14.50 -1.65 2.05
C ASP A 481 -13.31 -2.24 2.83
N ASP A 482 -13.35 -2.11 4.18
CA ASP A 482 -12.36 -2.73 5.07
C ASP A 482 -12.59 -4.25 5.21
N LEU A 483 -12.31 -4.95 4.12
CA LEU A 483 -12.33 -6.40 3.93
C LEU A 483 -10.94 -7.02 4.15
N THR A 484 -10.94 -8.30 4.53
CA THR A 484 -9.70 -9.10 4.65
C THR A 484 -9.13 -9.56 3.31
N ASP A 485 -7.90 -10.09 3.31
CA ASP A 485 -7.31 -10.70 2.10
C ASP A 485 -8.00 -12.00 1.65
N LYS A 486 -8.83 -12.65 2.50
CA LYS A 486 -9.70 -13.76 2.08
C LYS A 486 -11.02 -13.26 1.52
N GLN A 487 -11.63 -12.23 2.11
CA GLN A 487 -12.89 -11.62 1.65
C GLN A 487 -12.71 -10.86 0.33
N ASN A 488 -11.65 -10.06 0.21
CA ASN A 488 -11.36 -9.28 -0.98
C ASN A 488 -10.78 -10.19 -2.09
N LYS A 489 -11.63 -10.53 -3.06
CA LYS A 489 -11.28 -11.31 -4.26
C LYS A 489 -10.32 -10.54 -5.19
N TYR A 490 -10.54 -9.23 -5.33
CA TYR A 490 -9.79 -8.31 -6.21
C TYR A 490 -8.37 -8.00 -5.72
N ALA A 491 -8.05 -8.27 -4.46
CA ALA A 491 -6.71 -8.10 -3.90
C ALA A 491 -5.70 -9.12 -4.47
N ILE A 492 -5.06 -8.80 -5.59
CA ILE A 492 -3.92 -9.56 -6.13
C ILE A 492 -2.78 -9.53 -5.12
N ARG A 493 -2.26 -10.69 -4.69
CA ARG A 493 -1.15 -10.78 -3.73
C ARG A 493 0.17 -10.57 -4.47
N ARG A 494 0.52 -9.30 -4.70
CA ARG A 494 1.70 -8.80 -5.46
C ARG A 494 3.05 -9.07 -4.75
N SER A 495 3.26 -10.34 -4.40
CA SER A 495 4.44 -10.88 -3.71
C SER A 495 5.00 -12.14 -4.37
N ALA A 496 4.22 -12.83 -5.22
CA ALA A 496 4.62 -14.05 -5.95
C ALA A 496 4.35 -13.95 -7.46
N VAL A 497 5.15 -14.69 -8.25
CA VAL A 497 5.12 -14.85 -9.73
C VAL A 497 5.52 -13.62 -10.56
N ARG A 498 6.72 -13.68 -11.18
CA ARG A 498 7.04 -13.14 -12.53
C ARG A 498 8.46 -13.45 -13.01
N LEU A 499 9.39 -13.75 -12.09
CA LEU A 499 10.82 -13.95 -12.41
C LEU A 499 11.12 -15.24 -13.21
N LEU A 500 10.29 -16.28 -13.11
CA LEU A 500 10.49 -17.59 -13.79
C LEU A 500 9.62 -17.79 -15.04
N THR A 501 8.86 -16.77 -15.48
CA THR A 501 7.96 -16.87 -16.65
C THR A 501 8.09 -15.70 -17.63
N ALA A 502 8.93 -14.71 -17.34
CA ALA A 502 9.21 -13.60 -18.24
C ALA A 502 10.23 -14.00 -19.31
N ARG A 503 9.76 -14.23 -20.55
CA ARG A 503 10.64 -14.07 -21.73
C ARG A 503 11.10 -12.60 -21.77
N PRO A 504 12.37 -12.30 -22.05
CA PRO A 504 12.88 -10.92 -22.04
C PRO A 504 12.39 -10.13 -23.26
N SER A 505 11.26 -9.42 -23.12
CA SER A 505 10.86 -8.40 -24.09
C SER A 505 11.70 -7.14 -23.88
N ILE A 506 12.59 -6.85 -24.83
CA ILE A 506 13.49 -5.70 -24.76
C ILE A 506 12.71 -4.39 -24.91
N TYR A 507 12.57 -3.65 -23.81
CA TYR A 507 12.32 -2.20 -23.84
C TYR A 507 13.20 -1.53 -22.79
N VAL A 508 14.35 -1.04 -23.24
CA VAL A 508 15.25 -0.19 -22.44
C VAL A 508 14.83 1.26 -22.65
N PRO A 509 14.33 1.98 -21.62
CA PRO A 509 14.20 3.43 -21.70
C PRO A 509 15.61 4.03 -21.69
N THR A 510 15.96 4.76 -22.75
CA THR A 510 17.28 5.40 -22.88
C THR A 510 17.57 6.32 -21.70
N SER A 511 18.73 6.14 -21.07
CA SER A 511 19.20 6.99 -19.97
C SER A 511 19.20 8.47 -20.35
N ARG A 512 18.82 9.34 -19.41
CA ARG A 512 19.21 10.76 -19.42
C ARG A 512 20.20 10.99 -18.28
N SER A 513 21.41 11.38 -18.66
CA SER A 513 22.55 11.57 -17.78
C SER A 513 22.30 12.64 -16.73
N PHE A 514 22.73 12.39 -15.48
CA PHE A 514 22.96 13.43 -14.49
C PHE A 514 24.46 13.68 -14.35
N ILE A 515 24.85 14.95 -14.40
CA ILE A 515 26.25 15.38 -14.34
C ILE A 515 26.71 15.36 -12.89
N SER A 516 27.78 14.61 -12.60
CA SER A 516 28.45 14.62 -11.31
C SER A 516 29.37 15.83 -11.19
N VAL A 517 29.04 16.78 -10.32
CA VAL A 517 29.94 17.88 -9.95
C VAL A 517 30.87 17.38 -8.84
N VAL A 518 32.15 17.18 -9.18
CA VAL A 518 33.25 16.96 -8.23
C VAL A 518 34.39 17.90 -8.63
N ALA A 519 34.87 18.72 -7.69
CA ALA A 519 35.94 19.67 -7.94
C ALA A 519 37.33 18.99 -7.85
N PRO A 520 38.30 19.33 -8.72
CA PRO A 520 39.61 18.69 -8.74
C PRO A 520 40.68 19.45 -7.92
N PRO A 521 41.68 18.75 -7.33
CA PRO A 521 42.90 19.36 -6.82
C PRO A 521 43.96 19.56 -7.92
N THR A 522 44.52 20.76 -7.95
CA THR A 522 45.83 21.21 -8.48
C THR A 522 46.71 20.25 -9.31
N ARG A 523 46.69 20.51 -10.63
CA ARG A 523 47.73 20.33 -11.67
C ARG A 523 49.21 20.43 -11.23
N ALA A 524 50.06 19.48 -11.68
CA ALA A 524 51.49 19.72 -11.95
C ALA A 524 52.10 18.77 -13.02
N ILE A 525 52.62 19.37 -14.11
CA ILE A 525 53.74 18.95 -14.98
C ILE A 525 53.71 17.59 -15.73
N LYS A 526 53.99 17.70 -17.05
CA LYS A 526 54.43 16.67 -18.01
C LYS A 526 55.68 17.23 -18.73
N PRO A 527 56.56 16.46 -19.39
CA PRO A 527 56.23 15.64 -20.57
C PRO A 527 57.01 14.28 -20.56
N TYR A 528 57.42 13.57 -21.63
CA TYR A 528 57.31 13.61 -23.11
C TYR A 528 57.21 12.13 -23.64
N PRO A 529 57.23 11.81 -24.95
CA PRO A 529 56.81 10.50 -25.47
C PRO A 529 57.86 9.73 -26.31
N THR A 530 57.54 8.47 -26.64
CA THR A 530 57.94 7.71 -27.87
C THR A 530 57.20 6.35 -27.88
N HIS A 531 57.08 5.58 -28.98
CA HIS A 531 56.56 5.88 -30.33
C HIS A 531 56.34 4.54 -31.08
N LEU A 532 55.54 4.53 -32.16
CA LEU A 532 55.48 3.52 -33.26
C LEU A 532 54.86 2.11 -33.02
N LEU A 533 53.84 1.81 -33.86
CA LEU A 533 53.67 0.64 -34.78
C LEU A 533 53.65 -0.83 -34.25
N ALA A 534 53.07 -1.84 -34.94
CA ALA A 534 51.90 -1.91 -35.86
C ALA A 534 51.65 -3.39 -36.28
N ARG A 535 50.43 -3.71 -36.77
CA ARG A 535 50.06 -4.89 -37.60
C ARG A 535 50.17 -6.30 -36.93
N ARG A 536 49.67 -7.43 -37.50
CA ARG A 536 48.42 -7.71 -38.28
C ARG A 536 48.30 -9.24 -38.57
N TRP A 537 47.22 -9.89 -38.13
CA TRP A 537 46.52 -11.08 -38.69
C TRP A 537 47.20 -12.48 -38.82
N ASN A 538 46.56 -13.46 -38.17
CA ASN A 538 46.02 -14.76 -38.65
C ASN A 538 46.87 -15.92 -39.25
N THR A 539 46.27 -17.13 -39.11
CA THR A 539 46.43 -18.42 -39.85
C THR A 539 47.70 -19.25 -39.65
N THR A 540 47.74 -20.59 -39.78
CA THR A 540 46.79 -21.75 -39.63
C THR A 540 47.65 -23.05 -39.62
N ASP A 541 47.06 -24.23 -39.34
CA ASP A 541 47.54 -25.63 -39.54
C ASP A 541 48.16 -26.40 -38.35
N SER A 542 48.20 -27.75 -38.34
CA SER A 542 47.15 -28.82 -38.48
C SER A 542 47.78 -30.25 -38.36
N GLN A 543 46.95 -31.32 -38.32
CA GLN A 543 47.22 -32.80 -38.16
C GLN A 543 46.91 -33.36 -36.73
N VAL A 544 46.11 -34.42 -36.41
CA VAL A 544 45.67 -35.74 -37.00
C VAL A 544 46.45 -36.92 -36.39
N SER A 545 45.88 -38.00 -35.78
CA SER A 545 44.52 -38.33 -35.27
C SER A 545 44.65 -39.34 -34.07
N GLU A 546 43.97 -40.48 -33.77
CA GLU A 546 42.90 -41.30 -34.41
C GLU A 546 42.16 -42.28 -33.42
N GLN A 547 40.81 -42.27 -33.41
CA GLN A 547 39.79 -43.36 -33.15
C GLN A 547 39.66 -44.21 -31.84
N ALA A 548 38.51 -44.91 -31.76
CA ALA A 548 37.94 -45.78 -30.68
C ALA A 548 37.44 -47.14 -31.28
N PRO A 549 36.65 -48.05 -30.61
CA PRO A 549 35.18 -47.88 -30.43
C PRO A 549 34.49 -48.68 -29.26
N ASN A 550 33.14 -48.72 -29.24
CA ASN A 550 32.26 -49.57 -28.40
C ASN A 550 32.00 -50.98 -28.99
N PRO A 551 31.28 -51.85 -28.26
CA PRO A 551 30.23 -52.71 -28.85
C PRO A 551 28.83 -52.57 -28.18
N THR A 552 27.80 -53.19 -28.78
CA THR A 552 26.36 -53.03 -28.44
C THR A 552 25.58 -54.35 -28.69
N GLU A 553 24.44 -54.55 -27.99
CA GLU A 553 23.30 -55.46 -28.30
C GLU A 553 23.48 -57.00 -28.34
N THR A 554 22.65 -57.73 -27.57
CA THR A 554 21.58 -58.63 -28.11
C THR A 554 20.63 -59.14 -27.00
N SER A 555 19.61 -59.94 -27.34
CA SER A 555 18.31 -60.07 -26.66
C SER A 555 17.99 -61.43 -26.02
N GLU A 556 17.27 -61.41 -24.89
CA GLU A 556 16.23 -62.38 -24.43
C GLU A 556 15.48 -61.74 -23.23
N VAL A 557 14.18 -61.87 -22.89
CA VAL A 557 12.97 -62.63 -23.32
C VAL A 557 12.46 -63.63 -22.24
N GLU A 558 11.12 -63.82 -22.19
CA GLU A 558 10.29 -64.59 -21.23
C GLU A 558 10.16 -64.06 -19.76
N ASN A 559 9.32 -64.69 -18.93
CA ASN A 559 7.91 -64.36 -18.67
C ASN A 559 7.48 -64.94 -17.29
N GLU A 560 6.20 -64.78 -16.90
CA GLU A 560 5.54 -65.50 -15.77
C GLU A 560 6.06 -65.24 -14.34
N THR A 561 5.40 -65.78 -13.32
CA THR A 561 4.23 -65.23 -12.60
C THR A 561 4.03 -66.01 -11.28
N SER A 562 3.69 -65.27 -10.21
CA SER A 562 2.82 -65.68 -9.08
C SER A 562 3.27 -66.71 -8.02
N GLU A 563 2.58 -66.61 -6.86
CA GLU A 563 2.37 -67.62 -5.79
C GLU A 563 3.49 -67.83 -4.73
N VAL A 564 3.21 -68.06 -3.43
CA VAL A 564 2.08 -67.65 -2.56
C VAL A 564 2.44 -67.93 -1.06
N GLN A 565 1.60 -67.46 -0.10
CA GLN A 565 1.59 -67.85 1.34
C GLN A 565 2.81 -67.45 2.22
N ASN A 566 2.72 -67.41 3.56
CA ASN A 566 1.66 -66.91 4.46
C ASN A 566 2.19 -66.90 5.91
N GLU A 567 1.81 -65.92 6.72
CA GLU A 567 1.34 -66.18 8.10
C GLU A 567 0.52 -64.97 8.59
N ALA A 568 -0.56 -65.23 9.33
CA ALA A 568 -1.57 -64.22 9.68
C ALA A 568 -2.40 -64.63 10.92
N GLN A 569 -3.34 -63.75 11.31
CA GLN A 569 -4.41 -63.90 12.31
C GLN A 569 -3.98 -63.63 13.78
N SER A 570 -4.82 -63.05 14.65
CA SER A 570 -6.11 -62.30 14.53
C SER A 570 -6.30 -61.50 15.85
N SER A 571 -7.30 -60.63 16.12
CA SER A 571 -8.69 -60.39 15.68
C SER A 571 -9.05 -58.91 15.98
N ILE A 572 -9.82 -58.15 15.17
CA ILE A 572 -11.31 -58.09 15.09
C ILE A 572 -11.93 -57.72 16.47
N ASP A 573 -12.77 -56.68 16.67
CA ASP A 573 -13.90 -56.20 15.84
C ASP A 573 -14.24 -54.67 15.90
N THR A 574 -15.41 -54.27 15.39
CA THR A 574 -16.01 -52.90 15.21
C THR A 574 -17.49 -52.89 15.70
N PRO A 575 -18.37 -51.86 15.55
CA PRO A 575 -18.24 -50.39 15.33
C PRO A 575 -19.17 -49.53 16.28
N SER A 576 -19.43 -48.24 15.93
CA SER A 576 -20.66 -47.43 16.20
C SER A 576 -20.62 -46.24 17.20
N GLU A 577 -21.40 -45.21 16.85
CA GLU A 577 -21.88 -44.04 17.63
C GLU A 577 -23.01 -44.43 18.64
N PRO A 578 -23.52 -43.58 19.59
CA PRO A 578 -23.72 -42.10 19.47
C PRO A 578 -23.53 -41.23 20.75
N SER A 579 -23.86 -39.93 20.63
CA SER A 579 -24.14 -38.99 21.75
C SER A 579 -25.62 -39.07 22.19
N PRO A 580 -26.00 -38.65 23.42
CA PRO A 580 -26.48 -37.26 23.62
C PRO A 580 -26.34 -36.67 25.06
N ALA A 581 -26.79 -35.40 25.22
CA ALA A 581 -27.41 -34.81 26.43
C ALA A 581 -26.52 -34.48 27.68
N ILE A 582 -26.83 -33.51 28.56
CA ILE A 582 -27.81 -32.38 28.61
C ILE A 582 -27.34 -31.31 29.65
N ALA A 583 -27.91 -30.09 29.58
CA ALA A 583 -27.90 -29.01 30.59
C ALA A 583 -26.56 -28.26 30.88
N GLU A 584 -26.56 -27.02 31.39
CA GLU A 584 -27.68 -26.14 31.81
C GLU A 584 -27.48 -24.66 31.36
N SER A 585 -28.54 -23.85 31.53
CA SER A 585 -28.72 -22.52 30.92
C SER A 585 -28.80 -21.37 31.93
N ALA A 586 -28.50 -20.14 31.47
CA ALA A 586 -29.06 -18.92 32.04
C ALA A 586 -29.32 -17.88 30.92
N ASN A 587 -30.57 -17.42 30.81
CA ASN A 587 -31.02 -16.42 29.82
C ASN A 587 -31.17 -15.02 30.46
N LEU A 588 -31.35 -14.01 29.59
CA LEU A 588 -32.34 -12.89 29.64
C LEU A 588 -31.84 -11.84 28.60
N THR A 589 -32.44 -11.72 27.40
CA THR A 589 -33.63 -10.89 27.04
C THR A 589 -33.42 -9.38 27.23
N GLU A 590 -33.94 -8.46 26.40
CA GLU A 590 -34.69 -8.53 25.13
C GLU A 590 -34.69 -7.14 24.46
N ALA A 591 -34.86 -7.09 23.13
CA ALA A 591 -35.50 -5.98 22.40
C ALA A 591 -35.59 -6.35 20.90
N THR A 592 -36.81 -6.53 20.40
CA THR A 592 -37.11 -6.84 18.98
C THR A 592 -37.37 -5.57 18.17
N GLU A 593 -37.15 -5.64 16.85
CA GLU A 593 -38.18 -5.27 15.88
C GLU A 593 -37.91 -5.99 14.53
N GLU A 594 -38.97 -6.35 13.82
CA GLU A 594 -38.95 -7.18 12.61
C GLU A 594 -39.19 -6.33 11.35
N TYR A 595 -38.91 -6.87 10.15
CA TYR A 595 -40.01 -7.20 9.21
C TYR A 595 -39.58 -8.08 8.03
N ASN A 596 -40.56 -8.78 7.45
CA ASN A 596 -40.49 -9.77 6.37
C ASN A 596 -40.31 -9.12 4.96
N SER A 597 -40.16 -9.82 3.81
CA SER A 597 -40.35 -11.25 3.47
C SER A 597 -39.56 -11.68 2.20
N ALA A 598 -39.83 -12.90 1.72
CA ALA A 598 -39.43 -13.58 0.46
C ALA A 598 -39.23 -12.68 -0.79
N ALA A 599 -38.35 -12.97 -1.78
CA ALA A 599 -37.85 -14.21 -2.38
C ALA A 599 -38.80 -14.89 -3.40
N GLU A 600 -38.50 -14.74 -4.70
CA GLU A 600 -38.50 -15.82 -5.73
C GLU A 600 -38.01 -15.32 -7.10
N THR A 601 -37.36 -16.18 -7.90
CA THR A 601 -36.90 -15.88 -9.28
C THR A 601 -36.74 -17.15 -10.14
N GLY A 602 -37.34 -17.17 -11.34
CA GLY A 602 -37.20 -18.20 -12.38
C GLY A 602 -38.52 -18.39 -13.14
N GLU A 603 -38.61 -18.73 -14.43
CA GLU A 603 -37.60 -18.81 -15.51
C GLU A 603 -38.27 -18.47 -16.87
N ARG A 604 -37.56 -18.68 -18.01
CA ARG A 604 -38.04 -18.52 -19.41
C ARG A 604 -38.31 -19.92 -20.05
N PRO A 605 -39.00 -20.09 -21.22
CA PRO A 605 -38.90 -19.30 -22.45
C PRO A 605 -40.20 -19.14 -23.31
N SER A 606 -40.04 -18.84 -24.61
CA SER A 606 -41.01 -18.55 -25.71
C SER A 606 -41.22 -19.78 -26.66
N PRO A 607 -41.85 -19.76 -27.88
CA PRO A 607 -42.40 -18.65 -28.73
C PRO A 607 -43.71 -18.98 -29.55
N THR A 608 -43.98 -18.23 -30.64
CA THR A 608 -44.59 -18.60 -31.98
C THR A 608 -45.75 -17.68 -32.48
N GLU A 609 -46.08 -17.74 -33.78
CA GLU A 609 -46.70 -16.68 -34.64
C GLU A 609 -48.13 -16.99 -35.17
N GLY A 610 -48.76 -16.05 -35.90
CA GLY A 610 -50.04 -16.25 -36.61
C GLY A 610 -50.46 -15.16 -37.63
N ILE A 611 -50.50 -15.55 -38.91
CA ILE A 611 -50.94 -14.87 -40.16
C ILE A 611 -52.42 -14.35 -40.08
N VAL A 612 -52.99 -13.42 -40.89
CA VAL A 612 -53.22 -13.39 -42.38
C VAL A 612 -53.06 -11.94 -42.97
N ALA A 613 -53.78 -11.50 -44.01
CA ALA A 613 -53.43 -10.43 -44.98
C ALA A 613 -54.63 -9.83 -45.78
N ASP A 614 -54.34 -9.15 -46.92
CA ASP A 614 -55.21 -8.59 -48.00
C ASP A 614 -56.10 -7.35 -47.65
N ASP A 615 -56.57 -6.46 -48.55
CA ASP A 615 -55.95 -5.58 -49.59
C ASP A 615 -56.89 -4.31 -49.74
N ALA A 616 -57.03 -3.39 -50.74
CA ALA A 616 -56.56 -3.21 -52.13
C ALA A 616 -56.70 -1.75 -52.69
N SER A 617 -56.04 -1.50 -53.84
CA SER A 617 -56.42 -0.65 -55.00
C SER A 617 -56.60 0.91 -54.94
N THR A 618 -55.57 1.62 -55.45
CA THR A 618 -55.59 2.55 -56.63
C THR A 618 -56.06 4.04 -56.57
N SER A 619 -55.11 4.95 -56.91
CA SER A 619 -55.20 6.24 -57.67
C SER A 619 -55.87 7.52 -57.11
N GLY A 620 -55.18 8.66 -57.24
CA GLY A 620 -55.77 10.02 -57.19
C GLY A 620 -54.79 11.15 -56.82
N SER A 621 -54.40 12.00 -57.77
CA SER A 621 -53.65 13.27 -57.58
C SER A 621 -54.15 14.30 -58.62
N PRO A 622 -54.03 15.65 -58.45
CA PRO A 622 -52.89 16.37 -57.86
C PRO A 622 -53.22 17.66 -57.03
N GLN A 623 -52.21 18.53 -56.84
CA GLN A 623 -52.20 19.96 -56.45
C GLN A 623 -51.97 20.42 -54.97
N GLU A 624 -50.71 20.83 -54.75
CA GLU A 624 -50.31 22.18 -54.28
C GLU A 624 -50.59 22.68 -52.84
N ALA A 625 -49.69 22.26 -51.94
CA ALA A 625 -48.71 23.12 -51.25
C ALA A 625 -49.14 24.29 -50.32
N LYS A 626 -48.65 24.21 -49.06
CA LYS A 626 -47.94 25.32 -48.41
C LYS A 626 -46.65 24.85 -47.72
N SER A 627 -45.56 25.57 -47.98
CA SER A 627 -44.27 25.48 -47.31
C SER A 627 -44.29 26.30 -45.99
N SER A 628 -43.26 26.41 -45.14
CA SER A 628 -41.81 26.16 -45.30
C SER A 628 -41.14 25.93 -43.94
N LEU A 629 -39.97 25.28 -43.91
CA LEU A 629 -39.08 25.25 -42.74
C LEU A 629 -37.58 25.28 -43.07
N PHE A 630 -37.19 24.95 -44.30
CA PHE A 630 -35.82 25.06 -44.80
C PHE A 630 -35.76 26.09 -45.92
N THR A 631 -35.44 27.33 -45.56
CA THR A 631 -34.84 28.28 -46.51
C THR A 631 -33.32 28.18 -46.39
N PRO A 632 -32.58 28.03 -47.51
CA PRO A 632 -31.12 27.96 -47.47
C PRO A 632 -30.56 29.31 -47.03
N LYS A 633 -29.47 29.29 -46.26
CA LYS A 633 -28.88 30.47 -45.60
C LYS A 633 -27.36 30.41 -45.68
N PRO A 634 -26.66 31.56 -45.79
CA PRO A 634 -25.21 31.59 -45.81
C PRO A 634 -24.58 31.18 -44.46
N THR A 635 -25.31 31.27 -43.35
CA THR A 635 -24.84 30.81 -42.04
C THR A 635 -25.16 29.34 -41.81
N VAL A 636 -24.14 28.55 -41.51
CA VAL A 636 -24.20 27.12 -41.14
C VAL A 636 -23.82 26.96 -39.67
N TYR A 637 -24.58 26.12 -38.96
CA TYR A 637 -24.29 25.62 -37.62
C TYR A 637 -23.57 24.27 -37.70
N ILE A 638 -22.54 24.08 -36.88
CA ILE A 638 -21.79 22.82 -36.77
C ILE A 638 -21.79 22.37 -35.30
N GLY A 639 -22.40 21.23 -35.02
CA GLY A 639 -22.46 20.59 -33.70
C GLY A 639 -21.60 19.33 -33.59
N ASN A 640 -21.43 18.87 -32.34
CA ASN A 640 -20.67 17.67 -31.96
C ASN A 640 -19.17 17.67 -32.35
N LEU A 641 -18.57 18.86 -32.42
CA LEU A 641 -17.13 19.01 -32.65
C LEU A 641 -16.30 18.45 -31.48
N PHE A 642 -15.06 18.07 -31.76
CA PHE A 642 -14.07 17.79 -30.71
C PHE A 642 -13.63 19.11 -30.05
N PHE A 643 -13.25 19.07 -28.76
CA PHE A 643 -13.13 20.29 -27.95
C PHE A 643 -11.92 21.15 -28.28
N ASP A 644 -10.87 20.56 -28.87
CA ASP A 644 -9.62 21.25 -29.21
C ASP A 644 -9.63 21.82 -30.65
N VAL A 645 -10.70 21.60 -31.42
CA VAL A 645 -10.87 22.12 -32.79
C VAL A 645 -10.92 23.65 -32.77
N THR A 646 -10.01 24.30 -33.49
CA THR A 646 -9.96 25.77 -33.57
C THR A 646 -10.83 26.33 -34.69
N GLU A 647 -11.11 27.62 -34.60
CA GLU A 647 -11.70 28.42 -35.66
C GLU A 647 -10.91 28.28 -36.98
N SER A 648 -9.58 28.12 -36.92
CA SER A 648 -8.72 27.98 -38.11
C SER A 648 -8.85 26.63 -38.81
N ASP A 649 -9.16 25.56 -38.06
CA ASP A 649 -9.27 24.21 -38.62
C ASP A 649 -10.60 24.01 -39.34
N LEU A 650 -11.67 24.61 -38.79
CA LEU A 650 -12.96 24.72 -39.47
C LEU A 650 -12.87 25.52 -40.77
N VAL A 651 -12.08 26.59 -40.83
CA VAL A 651 -11.87 27.32 -42.11
C VAL A 651 -11.19 26.39 -43.13
N LYS A 652 -10.06 25.75 -42.78
CA LYS A 652 -9.36 24.80 -43.67
C LYS A 652 -10.29 23.70 -44.20
N GLU A 653 -11.12 23.13 -43.33
CA GLU A 653 -12.00 22.02 -43.67
C GLU A 653 -13.14 22.46 -44.62
N PHE A 654 -13.78 23.61 -44.35
CA PHE A 654 -14.96 24.06 -45.08
C PHE A 654 -14.67 24.93 -46.31
N THR A 655 -13.45 25.46 -46.48
CA THR A 655 -13.05 26.18 -47.72
C THR A 655 -13.25 25.34 -48.99
N ARG A 656 -13.28 24.00 -48.90
CA ARG A 656 -13.54 23.12 -50.07
C ARG A 656 -14.91 23.29 -50.72
N PHE A 657 -15.90 23.83 -49.99
CA PHE A 657 -17.25 24.08 -50.50
C PHE A 657 -17.47 25.53 -50.94
N GLY A 658 -16.52 26.43 -50.64
CA GLY A 658 -16.59 27.83 -51.03
C GLY A 658 -15.96 28.78 -50.02
N THR A 659 -15.95 30.06 -50.35
CA THR A 659 -15.30 31.10 -49.54
C THR A 659 -16.04 31.30 -48.21
N VAL A 660 -15.35 30.97 -47.12
CA VAL A 660 -15.79 31.25 -45.74
C VAL A 660 -15.52 32.71 -45.41
N SER A 661 -16.57 33.45 -45.06
CA SER A 661 -16.51 34.85 -44.63
C SER A 661 -16.14 34.99 -43.14
N ALA A 662 -16.64 34.09 -42.29
CA ALA A 662 -16.27 34.01 -40.88
C ALA A 662 -16.49 32.60 -40.30
N ALA A 663 -15.67 32.22 -39.32
CA ALA A 663 -15.89 31.01 -38.50
C ALA A 663 -15.73 31.37 -37.01
N LYS A 664 -16.61 30.83 -36.16
CA LYS A 664 -16.62 31.12 -34.72
C LYS A 664 -17.02 29.90 -33.89
N VAL A 665 -16.08 29.34 -33.15
CA VAL A 665 -16.33 28.31 -32.13
C VAL A 665 -16.92 28.99 -30.89
N ILE A 666 -17.98 28.42 -30.32
CA ILE A 666 -18.58 28.95 -29.10
C ILE A 666 -17.85 28.35 -27.89
N ARG A 667 -17.26 29.24 -27.10
CA ARG A 667 -16.47 28.93 -25.89
C ARG A 667 -17.27 29.31 -24.63
N ASP A 668 -16.90 28.72 -23.50
CA ASP A 668 -17.49 29.03 -22.18
C ASP A 668 -16.79 30.22 -21.51
N SER A 669 -17.34 30.71 -20.39
CA SER A 669 -16.71 31.78 -19.58
C SER A 669 -15.30 31.43 -19.08
N ARG A 670 -14.95 30.14 -19.08
CA ARG A 670 -13.60 29.61 -18.77
C ARG A 670 -12.72 29.36 -20.01
N GLY A 671 -13.11 29.86 -21.20
CA GLY A 671 -12.33 29.77 -22.45
C GLY A 671 -12.41 28.43 -23.21
N LEU A 672 -12.86 27.36 -22.56
CA LEU A 672 -13.04 26.02 -23.13
C LEU A 672 -14.14 25.99 -24.21
N SER A 673 -13.93 25.22 -25.28
CA SER A 673 -14.95 25.02 -26.34
C SER A 673 -16.21 24.32 -25.81
N LYS A 674 -17.39 24.72 -26.31
CA LYS A 674 -18.66 24.02 -26.06
C LYS A 674 -18.96 22.91 -27.08
N GLY A 675 -18.03 22.61 -28.00
CA GLY A 675 -18.19 21.55 -29.01
C GLY A 675 -19.15 21.90 -30.14
N PHE A 676 -19.38 23.20 -30.39
CA PHE A 676 -20.14 23.68 -31.56
C PHE A 676 -19.64 25.04 -32.06
N ALA A 677 -19.90 25.32 -33.33
CA ALA A 677 -19.45 26.51 -34.03
C ALA A 677 -20.50 27.02 -35.03
N TYR A 678 -20.28 28.23 -35.52
CA TYR A 678 -21.00 28.81 -36.67
C TYR A 678 -20.00 29.19 -37.75
N ILE A 679 -20.36 28.99 -39.01
CA ILE A 679 -19.63 29.44 -40.20
C ILE A 679 -20.58 30.30 -41.04
N ASP A 680 -20.13 31.47 -41.46
CA ASP A 680 -20.78 32.29 -42.48
C ASP A 680 -20.03 32.11 -43.82
N PHE A 681 -20.73 31.64 -44.85
CA PHE A 681 -20.23 31.58 -46.23
C PHE A 681 -20.56 32.87 -47.00
N VAL A 682 -19.81 33.13 -48.08
CA VAL A 682 -20.10 34.24 -49.02
C VAL A 682 -21.25 33.88 -49.97
N ASP A 683 -21.33 32.62 -50.42
CA ASP A 683 -22.43 32.11 -51.26
C ASP A 683 -23.36 31.19 -50.43
N VAL A 684 -24.64 31.22 -50.75
CA VAL A 684 -25.66 30.34 -50.19
C VAL A 684 -25.53 28.91 -50.74
N LYS A 685 -25.06 28.74 -51.99
CA LYS A 685 -24.80 27.42 -52.58
C LYS A 685 -23.70 26.65 -51.85
N ALA A 686 -22.62 27.34 -51.47
CA ALA A 686 -21.55 26.78 -50.65
C ALA A 686 -22.07 26.24 -49.30
N ALA A 687 -23.06 26.91 -48.71
CA ALA A 687 -23.71 26.46 -47.49
C ALA A 687 -24.62 25.23 -47.71
N GLU A 688 -25.32 25.13 -48.85
CA GLU A 688 -26.07 23.93 -49.25
C GLU A 688 -25.14 22.71 -49.43
N GLU A 689 -24.06 22.87 -50.19
CA GLU A 689 -23.08 21.79 -50.43
C GLU A 689 -22.38 21.34 -49.15
N ALA A 690 -22.03 22.28 -48.26
CA ALA A 690 -21.45 21.97 -46.95
C ALA A 690 -22.42 21.18 -46.04
N VAL A 691 -23.70 21.56 -46.01
CA VAL A 691 -24.74 20.83 -45.26
C VAL A 691 -24.97 19.42 -45.84
N ALA A 692 -25.00 19.29 -47.17
CA ALA A 692 -25.21 18.00 -47.83
C ALA A 692 -24.05 17.00 -47.61
N ASN A 693 -22.80 17.46 -47.68
CA ASN A 693 -21.63 16.58 -47.68
C ASN A 693 -20.98 16.34 -46.30
N MET A 694 -21.09 17.29 -45.36
CA MET A 694 -20.41 17.19 -44.05
C MET A 694 -21.32 16.78 -42.89
N ASN A 695 -22.64 16.78 -43.08
CA ASN A 695 -23.55 16.34 -42.02
C ASN A 695 -23.39 14.83 -41.73
N MET A 696 -23.27 14.47 -40.44
CA MET A 696 -22.97 13.13 -39.93
C MET A 696 -21.57 12.57 -40.27
N GLN A 697 -20.72 13.33 -40.96
CA GLN A 697 -19.37 12.90 -41.34
C GLN A 697 -18.41 12.86 -40.14
N LEU A 698 -17.43 11.95 -40.16
CA LEU A 698 -16.47 11.79 -39.06
C LEU A 698 -15.31 12.80 -39.16
N TYR A 699 -15.15 13.63 -38.12
CA TYR A 699 -14.09 14.63 -37.97
C TYR A 699 -13.55 14.60 -36.54
N GLU A 700 -12.22 14.53 -36.36
CA GLU A 700 -11.55 14.37 -35.05
C GLU A 700 -12.21 13.32 -34.13
N GLY A 701 -12.49 12.14 -34.70
CA GLY A 701 -13.10 11.00 -33.99
C GLY A 701 -14.58 11.15 -33.61
N ARG A 702 -15.27 12.23 -34.00
CA ARG A 702 -16.71 12.46 -33.75
C ARG A 702 -17.48 12.62 -35.05
N ARG A 703 -18.74 12.20 -35.09
CA ARG A 703 -19.64 12.53 -36.21
C ARG A 703 -20.18 13.94 -36.02
N MET A 704 -19.77 14.88 -36.86
CA MET A 704 -20.23 16.27 -36.79
C MET A 704 -21.66 16.41 -37.33
N THR A 705 -22.41 17.38 -36.85
CA THR A 705 -23.79 17.66 -37.31
C THR A 705 -23.82 19.02 -37.98
N VAL A 706 -24.23 19.10 -39.24
CA VAL A 706 -24.12 20.33 -40.06
C VAL A 706 -25.51 20.71 -40.56
N GLN A 707 -25.97 21.93 -40.25
CA GLN A 707 -27.34 22.39 -40.50
C GLN A 707 -27.37 23.91 -40.77
N PHE A 708 -28.37 24.43 -41.48
CA PHE A 708 -28.54 25.88 -41.61
C PHE A 708 -28.82 26.54 -40.27
N ALA A 709 -28.12 27.63 -39.95
CA ALA A 709 -28.22 28.26 -38.66
C ALA A 709 -29.54 29.06 -38.50
N ALA A 710 -30.29 28.73 -37.45
CA ALA A 710 -31.36 29.57 -36.94
C ALA A 710 -30.77 30.78 -36.19
N ARG A 711 -30.28 31.80 -36.93
CA ARG A 711 -29.90 33.09 -36.32
C ARG A 711 -31.09 33.65 -35.53
N PRO A 712 -30.96 33.98 -34.23
CA PRO A 712 -31.95 34.81 -33.55
C PRO A 712 -31.93 36.20 -34.20
N SER A 713 -33.10 36.73 -34.59
CA SER A 713 -33.21 38.03 -35.23
C SER A 713 -32.81 39.14 -34.25
N HIS A 714 -31.82 39.95 -34.64
CA HIS A 714 -31.32 41.07 -33.85
C HIS A 714 -32.27 42.28 -33.94
N ALA A 715 -33.44 42.18 -33.31
CA ALA A 715 -34.43 43.24 -33.20
C ALA A 715 -34.71 43.56 -31.71
N SER A 716 -34.75 44.85 -31.38
CA SER A 716 -35.16 45.43 -30.08
C SER A 716 -34.76 44.65 -28.80
N ARG A 717 -33.61 45.02 -28.19
CA ARG A 717 -33.20 44.52 -26.86
C ARG A 717 -33.95 45.23 -25.72
N THR A 718 -35.28 45.12 -25.73
CA THR A 718 -36.20 45.65 -24.71
C THR A 718 -37.11 44.53 -24.20
N GLY A 719 -37.59 44.65 -22.96
CA GLY A 719 -38.06 43.53 -22.15
C GLY A 719 -39.09 42.62 -22.82
N ARG A 720 -38.76 41.34 -22.96
CA ARG A 720 -39.72 40.27 -23.27
C ARG A 720 -40.16 39.63 -21.96
N SER A 721 -41.46 39.71 -21.68
CA SER A 721 -42.11 39.08 -20.54
C SER A 721 -41.98 37.55 -20.58
N PHE A 722 -42.19 36.91 -19.44
CA PHE A 722 -42.08 35.46 -19.27
C PHE A 722 -43.33 34.74 -19.81
N GLU A 723 -43.55 34.85 -21.12
CA GLU A 723 -44.69 34.24 -21.81
C GLU A 723 -44.59 32.70 -21.73
N SER A 724 -45.59 32.07 -21.15
CA SER A 724 -45.53 30.67 -20.75
C SER A 724 -45.54 29.73 -21.94
N LYS A 725 -44.41 29.05 -22.17
CA LYS A 725 -44.39 27.87 -23.03
C LYS A 725 -45.41 26.87 -22.47
N ALA A 726 -46.33 26.40 -23.31
CA ALA A 726 -47.38 25.47 -22.90
C ALA A 726 -46.80 24.26 -22.14
N LEU A 727 -47.37 24.00 -20.97
CA LEU A 727 -46.96 22.92 -20.07
C LEU A 727 -47.22 21.56 -20.73
N ASN A 728 -46.34 20.59 -20.49
CA ASN A 728 -46.64 19.20 -20.83
C ASN A 728 -47.85 18.70 -20.01
N PRO A 729 -48.63 17.71 -20.51
CA PRO A 729 -49.78 17.17 -19.78
C PRO A 729 -49.38 16.60 -18.41
N PRO A 730 -50.27 16.68 -17.40
CA PRO A 730 -49.93 16.35 -16.02
C PRO A 730 -49.53 14.87 -15.86
N SER A 731 -48.34 14.67 -15.31
CA SER A 731 -47.64 13.38 -15.19
C SER A 731 -47.22 13.13 -13.74
N LYS A 732 -46.87 11.87 -13.41
CA LYS A 732 -46.29 11.51 -12.10
C LYS A 732 -44.85 12.02 -11.91
N THR A 733 -44.14 12.38 -12.98
CA THR A 733 -42.73 12.80 -12.92
C THR A 733 -42.59 14.30 -13.24
N LEU A 734 -42.08 15.09 -12.29
CA LEU A 734 -41.70 16.48 -12.51
C LEU A 734 -40.26 16.58 -13.01
N PHE A 735 -40.04 17.36 -14.06
CA PHE A 735 -38.71 17.86 -14.45
C PHE A 735 -38.43 19.16 -13.69
N ILE A 736 -37.23 19.28 -13.13
CA ILE A 736 -36.75 20.46 -12.39
C ILE A 736 -35.43 20.91 -13.01
N GLY A 737 -35.45 22.00 -13.78
CA GLY A 737 -34.28 22.61 -14.38
C GLY A 737 -33.86 23.94 -13.73
N ASN A 738 -32.73 24.48 -14.19
CA ASN A 738 -32.12 25.72 -13.70
C ASN A 738 -31.65 25.67 -12.23
N MET A 739 -31.39 24.46 -11.71
CA MET A 739 -30.78 24.27 -10.39
C MET A 739 -29.32 24.79 -10.39
N SER A 740 -28.80 25.20 -9.24
CA SER A 740 -27.38 25.59 -9.16
C SER A 740 -26.45 24.39 -9.34
N PHE A 741 -25.30 24.59 -9.99
CA PHE A 741 -24.23 23.59 -10.09
C PHE A 741 -23.52 23.35 -8.75
N GLU A 742 -23.74 24.23 -7.77
CA GLU A 742 -23.16 24.23 -6.42
C GLU A 742 -24.14 23.67 -5.37
N MET A 743 -25.33 23.24 -5.79
CA MET A 743 -26.40 22.75 -4.92
C MET A 743 -26.06 21.34 -4.40
N THR A 744 -26.10 21.14 -3.08
CA THR A 744 -25.79 19.83 -2.46
C THR A 744 -27.03 18.96 -2.26
N ASP A 745 -26.84 17.67 -1.98
CA ASP A 745 -27.92 16.74 -1.62
C ASP A 745 -28.70 17.20 -0.37
N ARG A 746 -28.06 17.95 0.54
CA ARG A 746 -28.73 18.56 1.70
C ARG A 746 -29.67 19.68 1.27
N ASP A 747 -29.28 20.48 0.29
CA ASP A 747 -30.09 21.57 -0.25
C ASP A 747 -31.25 21.02 -1.09
N LEU A 748 -31.03 19.90 -1.79
CA LEU A 748 -32.08 19.15 -2.47
C LEU A 748 -33.08 18.55 -1.47
N SER A 749 -32.61 17.93 -0.39
CA SER A 749 -33.45 17.45 0.72
C SER A 749 -34.28 18.59 1.35
N ASN A 750 -33.68 19.77 1.56
CA ASN A 750 -34.38 20.96 2.01
C ASN A 750 -35.41 21.49 0.98
N LEU A 751 -35.13 21.39 -0.33
CA LEU A 751 -36.05 21.80 -1.39
C LEU A 751 -37.34 20.96 -1.38
N PHE A 752 -37.23 19.64 -1.19
CA PHE A 752 -38.39 18.74 -1.09
C PHE A 752 -39.02 18.68 0.30
N ARG A 753 -38.36 19.19 1.34
CA ARG A 753 -38.91 19.22 2.70
C ARG A 753 -40.27 19.92 2.74
N GLY A 754 -41.26 19.20 3.27
CA GLY A 754 -42.67 19.59 3.34
C GLY A 754 -43.55 19.01 2.22
N ILE A 755 -42.98 18.55 1.11
CA ILE A 755 -43.72 17.91 0.02
C ILE A 755 -43.93 16.43 0.36
N ARG A 756 -45.17 15.94 0.27
CA ARG A 756 -45.53 14.53 0.52
C ARG A 756 -45.50 13.71 -0.77
N ASN A 757 -45.47 12.38 -0.63
CA ASN A 757 -45.64 11.42 -1.72
C ASN A 757 -44.60 11.48 -2.86
N VAL A 758 -43.41 12.04 -2.58
CA VAL A 758 -42.21 11.92 -3.43
C VAL A 758 -41.62 10.52 -3.24
N VAL A 759 -41.29 9.84 -4.35
CA VAL A 759 -40.75 8.47 -4.37
C VAL A 759 -39.24 8.47 -4.55
N ASP A 760 -38.74 9.24 -5.53
CA ASP A 760 -37.32 9.31 -5.90
C ASP A 760 -37.02 10.68 -6.56
N VAL A 761 -35.79 11.17 -6.42
CA VAL A 761 -35.32 12.43 -7.00
C VAL A 761 -33.95 12.22 -7.66
N ARG A 762 -33.97 12.01 -8.98
CA ARG A 762 -32.77 11.70 -9.78
C ARG A 762 -32.18 12.97 -10.36
N VAL A 763 -31.11 13.49 -9.73
CA VAL A 763 -30.26 14.54 -10.30
C VAL A 763 -29.53 13.99 -11.53
N ALA A 764 -29.56 14.71 -12.64
CA ALA A 764 -28.82 14.33 -13.83
C ALA A 764 -27.34 14.72 -13.68
N ILE A 765 -26.44 13.75 -13.60
CA ILE A 765 -24.99 13.95 -13.44
C ILE A 765 -24.28 13.68 -14.77
N ASP A 766 -23.21 14.42 -15.09
CA ASP A 766 -22.31 14.07 -16.20
C ASP A 766 -21.45 12.86 -15.83
N ARG A 767 -21.69 11.74 -16.52
CA ARG A 767 -21.01 10.46 -16.34
C ARG A 767 -19.48 10.53 -16.50
N ARG A 768 -18.93 11.58 -17.12
CA ARG A 768 -17.48 11.76 -17.32
C ARG A 768 -16.81 12.64 -16.25
N THR A 769 -17.53 13.57 -15.62
CA THR A 769 -16.96 14.55 -14.67
C THR A 769 -17.52 14.46 -13.26
N GLY A 770 -18.60 13.72 -13.03
CA GLY A 770 -19.29 13.64 -11.75
C GLY A 770 -20.07 14.91 -11.37
N GLN A 771 -20.10 15.94 -12.23
CA GLN A 771 -20.77 17.19 -11.92
C GLN A 771 -22.28 17.14 -12.26
N PRO A 772 -23.15 17.77 -11.45
CA PRO A 772 -24.58 17.88 -11.74
C PRO A 772 -24.80 18.73 -13.00
N ARG A 773 -25.80 18.39 -13.81
CA ARG A 773 -26.12 19.06 -15.08
C ARG A 773 -27.12 20.21 -14.93
N GLY A 774 -27.40 20.65 -13.70
CA GLY A 774 -28.36 21.74 -13.40
C GLY A 774 -29.83 21.34 -13.54
N PHE A 775 -30.15 20.04 -13.60
CA PHE A 775 -31.53 19.55 -13.59
C PHE A 775 -31.69 18.17 -12.91
N ALA A 776 -32.91 17.88 -12.47
CA ALA A 776 -33.33 16.63 -11.85
C ALA A 776 -34.72 16.19 -12.36
N HIS A 777 -35.09 14.94 -12.10
CA HIS A 777 -36.45 14.43 -12.23
C HIS A 777 -36.93 13.92 -10.87
N ALA A 778 -38.13 14.30 -10.45
CA ALA A 778 -38.76 13.83 -9.21
C ALA A 778 -40.01 13.01 -9.53
N ASP A 779 -40.04 11.75 -9.09
CA ASP A 779 -41.20 10.86 -9.23
C ASP A 779 -42.11 10.99 -8.01
N PHE A 780 -43.42 11.00 -8.26
CA PHE A 780 -44.48 11.01 -7.25
C PHE A 780 -45.35 9.75 -7.35
N ILE A 781 -45.97 9.35 -6.24
CA ILE A 781 -46.87 8.19 -6.19
C ILE A 781 -48.05 8.38 -7.15
N ASP A 782 -48.58 9.60 -7.26
CA ASP A 782 -49.77 9.95 -8.02
C ASP A 782 -49.68 11.36 -8.64
N ILE A 783 -50.56 11.62 -9.62
CA ILE A 783 -50.55 12.86 -10.41
C ILE A 783 -51.05 14.07 -9.59
N LYS A 784 -51.90 13.88 -8.57
CA LYS A 784 -52.36 14.99 -7.71
C LYS A 784 -51.22 15.49 -6.83
N SER A 785 -50.47 14.59 -6.21
CA SER A 785 -49.25 14.93 -5.47
C SER A 785 -48.19 15.61 -6.34
N ALA A 786 -48.04 15.20 -7.61
CA ALA A 786 -47.14 15.88 -8.55
C ALA A 786 -47.62 17.32 -8.87
N MET A 787 -48.92 17.54 -9.07
CA MET A 787 -49.48 18.88 -9.28
C MET A 787 -49.38 19.77 -8.03
N GLU A 788 -49.51 19.21 -6.83
CA GLU A 788 -49.34 19.94 -5.56
C GLU A 788 -47.85 20.28 -5.32
N GLY A 789 -46.96 19.30 -5.50
CA GLY A 789 -45.52 19.48 -5.43
C GLY A 789 -45.01 20.54 -6.41
N MET A 790 -45.56 20.59 -7.63
CA MET A 790 -45.21 21.62 -8.62
C MET A 790 -45.55 23.04 -8.11
N LYS A 791 -46.75 23.26 -7.56
CA LYS A 791 -47.15 24.56 -6.99
C LYS A 791 -46.25 25.01 -5.84
N VAL A 792 -45.83 24.07 -4.99
CA VAL A 792 -44.91 24.35 -3.87
C VAL A 792 -43.50 24.66 -4.37
N LEU A 793 -43.02 23.95 -5.39
CA LEU A 793 -41.68 24.17 -5.96
C LEU A 793 -41.60 25.46 -6.80
N GLU A 794 -42.68 25.89 -7.46
CA GLU A 794 -42.73 27.11 -8.27
C GLU A 794 -42.49 28.38 -7.43
N GLN A 795 -42.84 28.32 -6.14
CA GLN A 795 -42.62 29.39 -5.17
C GLN A 795 -41.25 29.33 -4.48
N LYS A 796 -40.44 28.27 -4.67
CA LYS A 796 -39.12 28.11 -4.04
C LYS A 796 -38.01 28.56 -4.98
N GLU A 797 -37.27 29.60 -4.58
CA GLU A 797 -36.02 30.00 -5.23
C GLU A 797 -34.80 29.37 -4.55
N THR A 798 -33.81 28.96 -5.33
CA THR A 798 -32.55 28.39 -4.83
C THR A 798 -31.37 29.21 -5.34
N TYR A 799 -30.49 29.70 -4.45
CA TYR A 799 -29.33 30.54 -4.81
C TYR A 799 -29.69 31.76 -5.69
N GLY A 800 -30.84 32.39 -5.44
CA GLY A 800 -31.35 33.52 -6.24
C GLY A 800 -31.76 33.15 -7.67
N ARG A 801 -32.05 31.86 -7.92
CA ARG A 801 -32.53 31.35 -9.22
C ARG A 801 -33.92 30.74 -9.04
N LYS A 802 -34.84 31.13 -9.92
CA LYS A 802 -36.13 30.44 -10.11
C LYS A 802 -35.91 29.10 -10.80
N LEU A 803 -36.50 28.06 -10.25
CA LEU A 803 -36.50 26.72 -10.84
C LEU A 803 -37.40 26.70 -12.08
N ARG A 804 -36.99 25.99 -13.14
CA ARG A 804 -37.86 25.71 -14.28
C ARG A 804 -38.54 24.37 -14.06
N LEU A 805 -39.84 24.40 -13.82
CA LEU A 805 -40.67 23.21 -13.67
C LEU A 805 -41.37 22.86 -14.99
N ASP A 806 -41.53 21.57 -15.24
CA ASP A 806 -42.26 21.03 -16.39
C ASP A 806 -42.74 19.62 -16.04
N PHE A 807 -43.86 19.16 -16.61
CA PHE A 807 -44.20 17.74 -16.50
C PHE A 807 -43.32 16.93 -17.47
N SER A 808 -42.93 15.72 -17.06
CA SER A 808 -42.12 14.83 -17.88
C SER A 808 -42.78 13.47 -18.02
N TYR A 809 -42.71 12.88 -19.21
CA TYR A 809 -43.07 11.49 -19.40
C TYR A 809 -42.06 10.62 -18.63
N SER A 810 -42.57 9.72 -17.79
CA SER A 810 -41.72 8.72 -17.14
C SER A 810 -40.94 7.93 -18.20
N SER A 811 -39.72 7.47 -17.89
CA SER A 811 -38.77 7.00 -18.91
C SER A 811 -39.25 5.83 -19.77
N ASN A 812 -40.28 5.10 -19.32
CA ASN A 812 -40.91 4.00 -20.06
C ASN A 812 -42.00 4.45 -21.05
N GLN A 813 -42.34 5.75 -21.10
CA GLN A 813 -43.41 6.32 -21.94
C GLN A 813 -42.96 7.49 -22.83
N ALA A 814 -41.65 7.76 -22.93
CA ALA A 814 -41.15 8.74 -23.89
C ALA A 814 -41.45 8.28 -25.34
N PRO A 815 -42.02 9.14 -26.22
CA PRO A 815 -42.32 8.75 -27.59
C PRO A 815 -41.04 8.42 -28.36
N LYS A 816 -41.00 7.24 -28.99
CA LYS A 816 -39.86 6.79 -29.79
C LYS A 816 -39.81 7.57 -31.11
N ASN A 817 -38.81 8.43 -31.27
CA ASN A 817 -38.48 9.05 -32.57
C ASN A 817 -37.97 7.97 -33.55
N ASN A 818 -38.86 7.41 -34.38
CA ASN A 818 -38.47 6.64 -35.56
C ASN A 818 -38.03 7.60 -36.68
N PRO A 819 -36.78 7.53 -37.19
CA PRO A 819 -36.29 8.42 -38.23
C PRO A 819 -36.68 7.93 -39.64
N SER A 820 -37.98 7.83 -39.90
CA SER A 820 -38.54 7.43 -41.19
C SER A 820 -39.89 8.13 -41.39
N GLY A 821 -39.88 9.28 -42.06
CA GLY A 821 -41.07 10.11 -42.18
C GLY A 821 -41.96 9.73 -43.36
N GLN A 822 -43.25 9.55 -43.11
CA GLN A 822 -44.27 10.06 -44.04
C GLN A 822 -45.49 10.64 -43.30
N VAL A 823 -45.49 11.98 -43.28
CA VAL A 823 -46.65 12.89 -43.26
C VAL A 823 -47.71 12.40 -44.25
N SER A 824 -49.04 12.41 -44.02
CA SER A 824 -49.87 12.71 -42.82
C SER A 824 -51.30 12.11 -43.04
N ASN A 825 -52.49 12.57 -42.58
CA ASN A 825 -52.98 13.86 -42.08
C ASN A 825 -54.33 13.77 -41.29
N ARG A 826 -54.88 14.96 -41.02
CA ARG A 826 -56.23 15.35 -40.55
C ARG A 826 -57.38 14.77 -41.42
N GLY A 827 -58.66 14.82 -41.01
CA GLY A 827 -59.29 15.81 -40.12
C GLY A 827 -60.68 15.45 -39.54
N PRO A 828 -61.48 16.45 -39.12
CA PRO A 828 -62.49 16.30 -38.04
C PRO A 828 -63.96 16.26 -38.49
N SER A 829 -64.87 16.21 -37.49
CA SER A 829 -66.32 16.51 -37.54
C SER A 829 -67.22 15.36 -38.03
N ASP A 830 -68.38 15.02 -37.42
CA ASP A 830 -69.04 15.48 -36.17
C ASP A 830 -69.96 14.36 -35.57
N ASP A 831 -70.54 14.63 -34.39
CA ASP A 831 -71.76 14.04 -33.78
C ASP A 831 -71.86 12.51 -33.52
N LEU A 832 -71.52 12.09 -32.28
CA LEU A 832 -72.48 11.57 -31.27
C LEU A 832 -71.85 11.40 -29.87
#